data_AF-A0A7W0VXW3-F1
#
_entry.id   AF-A0A7W0VXW3-F1
#
_cell.length_a   1.000
_cell.length_b   1.000
_cell.length_c   1.000
_cell.angle_alpha   90.00
_cell.angle_beta   90.00
_cell.angle_gamma   90.00
#
_symmetry.space_group_name_H-M   'P 1'
#
loop_
_entity.id
_entity.type
_entity.pdbx_description
1 polymer ?
#
loop_
_entity_poly.entity_id
_entity_poly.type
_entity_poly.pdbx_seq_one_letter_code
_entity_poly.pdbx_strand_id
1 'polypeptide(L)'
;MPGIRLYVVCCALVATGCGDDGGSTNLVCGDGTNGALAVGSKVEVTSGAGKDLKGAAIEAEAKTTAPTGEISITCAEDIVPDGFIALGPAVTFGTEGTWSDRPFVFTLPFKSKRLPEGATRRHVRIIAKRAGQAAPFFPPVSNKVVDDKDAYASRVSFRGGELTTYQAVADATAGQSEQQQFAWRAVIGISMGGFASARIAMRHPDRFDAIANIGGDPGPSMVYVLGMINDFLFGGFCTKADEAAGKGMVGQLCPRMSTKKDQFEITADFEHMIAQPGDGVGLTLKRSLYMKASRDLSRSLSNPALYNLENPYTPPGVPLSWISQTAASRCSTPLVLTNFHDREFNPDGTKPVITFCDGNDGPTLGNAVFDPSIPANDPAEVMLAVDLNNNGKRDSGEPVVTNAFEPFGDVGTDGKADKDEPGYNAATNPDPNKDNWHYLRNPLGTELNADFDAGEPYEDVGLDGVAATCQMAAGVSGCYDFGEGNGTWDLSPNVKRWYESDFLKNFEKLTPAQRRHMSVWFDAGIRDFLNNSLAVNTTVGGLMAKYNQAFGVYDGYAVLHGAATEAVYDFTLVDWDDLPQHGYARYGNPDATASQIMGGDGRHVGTAVQVINRATTAFAWLDKRWPDGDRDDTLDGGEIIKDQTFMSSNGRVTPFGLFLPPGYKLPENAGKRYPVVYFSHGYGMEPKDLADLSAVFANYMTAEQPLEYRFQKFIIVYVDGRCRPQVDGVPVDPTGDGCEGGTFYTNAPLGTKAQMETAFLELTEYIDRTYRTKQPSAAEVTP
;
A
#
# COMPACT_ATOMS: atom_id res chain seq x y z
N MET A 1 61.95 5.25 -55.87
CA MET A 1 61.37 5.95 -54.72
C MET A 1 60.09 5.21 -54.31
N PRO A 2 59.85 5.06 -53.00
CA PRO A 2 59.11 3.97 -52.36
C PRO A 2 57.60 4.29 -52.30
N GLY A 3 56.65 3.42 -51.96
CA GLY A 3 56.66 2.09 -51.34
C GLY A 3 55.34 1.95 -50.59
N ILE A 4 54.44 1.10 -51.10
CA ILE A 4 53.12 0.85 -50.50
C ILE A 4 53.30 -0.22 -49.42
N ARG A 5 53.10 0.16 -48.15
CA ARG A 5 53.04 -0.78 -47.02
C ARG A 5 51.60 -1.21 -46.79
N LEU A 6 51.35 -2.48 -47.09
CA LEU A 6 50.16 -3.23 -46.71
C LEU A 6 50.30 -3.61 -45.22
N TYR A 7 49.44 -3.08 -44.34
CA TYR A 7 49.36 -3.55 -42.95
C TYR A 7 48.41 -4.75 -42.90
N VAL A 8 48.99 -5.94 -42.72
CA VAL A 8 48.28 -7.15 -42.31
C VAL A 8 47.98 -7.01 -40.82
N VAL A 9 46.71 -6.78 -40.48
CA VAL A 9 46.23 -6.93 -39.10
C VAL A 9 45.95 -8.42 -38.89
N CYS A 10 46.82 -9.08 -38.12
CA CYS A 10 46.55 -10.40 -37.56
C CYS A 10 45.32 -10.31 -36.64
N CYS A 11 44.19 -10.87 -37.06
CA CYS A 11 43.14 -11.27 -36.14
C CYS A 11 43.66 -12.43 -35.28
N ALA A 12 44.20 -12.11 -34.10
CA ALA A 12 44.29 -13.08 -33.02
C ALA A 12 42.85 -13.38 -32.57
N LEU A 13 42.33 -14.53 -32.98
CA LEU A 13 41.17 -15.16 -32.35
C LEU A 13 41.55 -15.42 -30.88
N VAL A 14 41.16 -14.51 -29.99
CA VAL A 14 41.06 -14.79 -28.57
C VAL A 14 39.81 -15.66 -28.44
N ALA A 15 40.01 -16.97 -28.41
CA ALA A 15 38.99 -17.91 -27.95
C ALA A 15 38.77 -17.62 -26.46
N THR A 16 37.75 -16.83 -26.17
CA THR A 16 37.12 -16.82 -24.85
C THR A 16 36.63 -18.23 -24.57
N GLY A 17 37.21 -18.88 -23.56
CA GLY A 17 36.83 -20.23 -23.15
C GLY A 17 35.33 -20.29 -22.89
N CYS A 18 34.64 -21.14 -23.65
CA CYS A 18 33.31 -21.61 -23.31
C CYS A 18 33.37 -22.25 -21.91
N GLY A 19 32.41 -21.91 -21.05
CA GLY A 19 32.32 -22.44 -19.69
C GLY A 19 32.28 -23.97 -19.66
N ASP A 20 33.05 -24.55 -18.73
CA ASP A 20 33.24 -25.99 -18.51
C ASP A 20 31.99 -26.75 -17.98
N ASP A 21 30.78 -26.19 -18.10
CA ASP A 21 29.57 -26.75 -17.48
C ASP A 21 28.69 -27.57 -18.46
N GLY A 22 29.23 -27.90 -19.65
CA GLY A 22 28.80 -29.04 -20.47
C GLY A 22 27.33 -29.06 -20.93
N GLY A 23 26.60 -27.94 -20.93
CA GLY A 23 25.22 -27.87 -21.41
C GLY A 23 24.22 -28.73 -20.62
N SER A 24 24.53 -29.05 -19.36
CA SER A 24 23.68 -29.89 -18.50
C SER A 24 22.66 -29.07 -17.72
N THR A 25 21.40 -29.52 -17.71
CA THR A 25 20.32 -28.95 -16.88
C THR A 25 20.26 -29.54 -15.48
N ASN A 26 21.06 -30.57 -15.15
CA ASN A 26 21.08 -31.13 -13.80
C ASN A 26 21.64 -30.12 -12.80
N LEU A 27 21.01 -30.02 -11.63
CA LEU A 27 21.51 -29.20 -10.54
C LEU A 27 22.53 -29.99 -9.72
N VAL A 28 23.75 -29.47 -9.64
CA VAL A 28 24.86 -30.07 -8.90
C VAL A 28 25.46 -29.01 -7.99
N CYS A 29 25.13 -29.07 -6.71
CA CYS A 29 25.68 -28.12 -5.75
C CYS A 29 27.19 -28.28 -5.57
N GLY A 30 27.88 -27.16 -5.35
CA GLY A 30 29.33 -27.07 -5.21
C GLY A 30 29.79 -26.78 -3.80
N ASP A 31 31.11 -26.69 -3.62
CA ASP A 31 31.68 -26.24 -2.35
C ASP A 31 31.38 -24.75 -2.13
N GLY A 32 31.01 -24.42 -0.89
CA GLY A 32 30.74 -23.05 -0.46
C GLY A 32 31.99 -22.19 -0.30
N THR A 33 31.80 -20.97 0.19
CA THR A 33 32.90 -20.07 0.57
C THR A 33 32.57 -19.33 1.87
N ASN A 34 33.60 -18.89 2.58
CA ASN A 34 33.47 -18.01 3.74
C ASN A 34 34.36 -16.78 3.51
N GLY A 35 33.92 -15.62 3.98
CA GLY A 35 34.74 -14.41 3.92
C GLY A 35 34.18 -13.27 4.74
N ALA A 36 35.05 -12.31 5.07
CA ALA A 36 34.63 -11.07 5.70
C ALA A 36 33.87 -10.19 4.69
N LEU A 37 32.65 -9.80 5.05
CA LEU A 37 31.85 -8.84 4.30
C LEU A 37 32.05 -7.45 4.92
N ALA A 38 32.73 -6.56 4.21
CA ALA A 38 32.88 -5.16 4.59
C ALA A 38 31.93 -4.29 3.75
N VAL A 39 31.63 -3.10 4.25
CA VAL A 39 30.88 -2.09 3.49
C VAL A 39 31.62 -1.78 2.17
N GLY A 40 30.89 -1.88 1.06
CA GLY A 40 31.41 -1.72 -0.31
C GLY A 40 32.18 -2.94 -0.83
N SER A 41 32.09 -4.10 -0.16
CA SER A 41 32.73 -5.34 -0.61
C SER A 41 31.73 -6.44 -0.92
N LYS A 42 32.23 -7.47 -1.61
CA LYS A 42 31.48 -8.64 -2.07
C LYS A 42 32.17 -9.92 -1.62
N VAL A 43 31.40 -10.90 -1.17
CA VAL A 43 31.83 -12.30 -1.00
C VAL A 43 31.17 -13.12 -2.10
N GLU A 44 31.95 -13.88 -2.87
CA GLU A 44 31.47 -14.66 -4.02
C GLU A 44 32.14 -16.04 -4.08
N VAL A 45 31.35 -17.06 -4.41
CA VAL A 45 31.85 -18.41 -4.70
C VAL A 45 32.50 -18.40 -6.08
N THR A 46 33.83 -18.40 -6.14
CA THR A 46 34.60 -18.32 -7.40
C THR A 46 35.13 -19.67 -7.90
N SER A 47 35.27 -20.65 -7.02
CA SER A 47 35.72 -22.03 -7.31
C SER A 47 34.55 -22.99 -7.55
N GLY A 48 34.83 -24.15 -8.17
CA GLY A 48 33.83 -25.19 -8.46
C GLY A 48 33.41 -25.25 -9.93
N ALA A 49 34.32 -25.63 -10.82
CA ALA A 49 33.98 -25.89 -12.23
C ALA A 49 32.93 -27.02 -12.33
N GLY A 50 31.90 -26.85 -13.17
CA GLY A 50 30.80 -27.81 -13.31
C GLY A 50 29.84 -27.85 -12.12
N LYS A 51 29.90 -26.89 -11.20
CA LYS A 51 29.05 -26.82 -10.00
C LYS A 51 28.23 -25.54 -9.97
N ASP A 52 26.97 -25.68 -9.58
CA ASP A 52 25.96 -24.63 -9.73
C ASP A 52 25.93 -23.62 -8.58
N LEU A 53 26.78 -23.78 -7.56
CA LEU A 53 26.95 -22.75 -6.51
C LEU A 53 27.90 -21.63 -6.96
N LYS A 54 28.71 -21.87 -8.01
CA LYS A 54 29.65 -20.88 -8.54
C LYS A 54 28.92 -19.62 -9.00
N GLY A 55 29.37 -18.46 -8.51
CA GLY A 55 28.74 -17.17 -8.77
C GLY A 55 27.70 -16.73 -7.74
N ALA A 56 27.34 -17.59 -6.78
CA ALA A 56 26.57 -17.15 -5.61
C ALA A 56 27.34 -16.09 -4.83
N ALA A 57 26.67 -15.00 -4.47
CA ALA A 57 27.33 -13.86 -3.85
C ALA A 57 26.42 -13.05 -2.94
N ILE A 58 27.07 -12.33 -2.03
CA ILE A 58 26.47 -11.30 -1.18
C ILE A 58 27.37 -10.05 -1.18
N GLU A 59 26.76 -8.89 -1.28
CA GLU A 59 27.41 -7.59 -1.23
C GLU A 59 26.72 -6.68 -0.19
N ALA A 60 27.54 -5.91 0.52
CA ALA A 60 27.08 -4.87 1.44
C ALA A 60 27.34 -3.51 0.80
N GLU A 61 26.28 -2.77 0.46
CA GLU A 61 26.40 -1.41 -0.09
C GLU A 61 26.87 -0.41 0.98
N ALA A 62 27.20 0.82 0.57
CA ALA A 62 27.78 1.87 1.42
C ALA A 62 27.05 2.16 2.75
N LYS A 63 25.75 1.88 2.82
CA LYS A 63 24.89 2.09 4.01
C LYS A 63 24.40 0.80 4.65
N THR A 64 24.78 -0.35 4.10
CA THR A 64 24.43 -1.67 4.64
C THR A 64 25.18 -1.93 5.94
N THR A 65 24.46 -2.38 6.97
CA THR A 65 25.05 -2.83 8.22
C THR A 65 25.67 -4.21 8.00
N ALA A 66 26.96 -4.23 7.68
CA ALA A 66 27.68 -5.47 7.47
C ALA A 66 27.87 -6.25 8.80
N PRO A 67 27.74 -7.58 8.79
CA PRO A 67 27.99 -8.39 9.97
C PRO A 67 29.45 -8.34 10.42
N THR A 68 29.69 -8.49 11.73
CA THR A 68 31.02 -8.38 12.32
C THR A 68 31.88 -9.64 12.14
N GLY A 69 31.26 -10.78 11.86
CA GLY A 69 31.92 -12.07 11.61
C GLY A 69 32.07 -12.41 10.13
N GLU A 70 32.75 -13.52 9.84
CA GLU A 70 32.76 -14.08 8.49
C GLU A 70 31.35 -14.54 8.08
N ILE A 71 31.00 -14.28 6.83
CA ILE A 71 29.77 -14.75 6.21
C ILE A 71 30.09 -16.02 5.44
N SER A 72 29.27 -17.04 5.59
CA SER A 72 29.27 -18.24 4.77
C SER A 72 28.31 -18.14 3.59
N ILE A 73 28.66 -18.74 2.46
CA ILE A 73 27.75 -19.02 1.34
C ILE A 73 27.80 -20.52 1.11
N THR A 74 26.70 -21.22 1.40
CA THR A 74 26.67 -22.69 1.37
C THR A 74 25.42 -23.23 0.72
N CYS A 75 25.51 -24.45 0.18
CA CYS A 75 24.35 -25.21 -0.28
C CYS A 75 23.40 -25.54 0.88
N ALA A 76 22.10 -25.55 0.58
CA ALA A 76 21.06 -26.08 1.44
C ALA A 76 20.24 -27.17 0.72
N GLU A 77 19.37 -27.84 1.47
CA GLU A 77 18.32 -28.66 0.87
C GLU A 77 17.35 -27.80 0.06
N ASP A 78 16.75 -28.39 -0.98
CA ASP A 78 15.78 -27.69 -1.83
C ASP A 78 14.59 -27.20 -1.00
N ILE A 79 14.20 -25.94 -1.22
CA ILE A 79 13.07 -25.27 -0.56
C ILE A 79 11.96 -24.94 -1.57
N VAL A 80 11.88 -25.71 -2.65
CA VAL A 80 10.89 -25.52 -3.71
C VAL A 80 9.49 -25.92 -3.21
N PRO A 81 8.48 -25.04 -3.31
CA PRO A 81 7.12 -25.34 -2.90
C PRO A 81 6.40 -26.14 -4.00
N ASP A 82 5.27 -26.74 -3.63
CA ASP A 82 4.42 -27.49 -4.57
C ASP A 82 4.00 -26.63 -5.76
N GLY A 83 4.05 -27.20 -6.97
CA GLY A 83 3.73 -26.51 -8.22
C GLY A 83 4.88 -25.71 -8.84
N PHE A 84 6.06 -25.70 -8.22
CA PHE A 84 7.25 -24.99 -8.72
C PHE A 84 8.37 -25.96 -9.07
N ILE A 85 9.34 -25.47 -9.84
CA ILE A 85 10.59 -26.17 -10.15
C ILE A 85 11.80 -25.34 -9.68
N ALA A 86 12.82 -26.03 -9.16
CA ALA A 86 14.13 -25.41 -8.93
C ALA A 86 14.77 -25.00 -10.25
N LEU A 87 15.21 -23.75 -10.35
CA LEU A 87 16.05 -23.25 -11.43
C LEU A 87 17.55 -23.29 -11.08
N GLY A 88 17.87 -23.21 -9.79
CA GLY A 88 19.23 -23.23 -9.24
C GLY A 88 19.26 -23.89 -7.85
N PRO A 89 20.44 -24.07 -7.24
CA PRO A 89 20.56 -24.61 -5.90
C PRO A 89 19.94 -23.67 -4.85
N ALA A 90 19.49 -24.23 -3.73
CA ALA A 90 19.20 -23.44 -2.52
C ALA A 90 20.52 -22.97 -1.89
N VAL A 91 20.59 -21.68 -1.55
CA VAL A 91 21.80 -21.01 -1.04
C VAL A 91 21.50 -20.38 0.31
N THR A 92 22.21 -20.81 1.35
CA THR A 92 22.20 -20.18 2.67
C THR A 92 23.31 -19.13 2.74
N PHE A 93 22.96 -17.92 3.16
CA PHE A 93 23.89 -16.83 3.41
C PHE A 93 24.04 -16.58 4.91
N GLY A 94 25.29 -16.57 5.39
CA GLY A 94 25.68 -16.16 6.73
C GLY A 94 24.97 -16.90 7.87
N THR A 95 24.98 -16.25 9.03
CA THR A 95 24.20 -16.69 10.19
C THR A 95 22.78 -16.18 10.06
N GLU A 96 21.83 -17.10 10.14
CA GLU A 96 20.41 -16.79 10.05
C GLU A 96 19.94 -15.73 11.07
N GLY A 97 18.94 -14.94 10.68
CA GLY A 97 18.35 -13.90 11.53
C GLY A 97 19.19 -12.63 11.61
N THR A 98 20.40 -12.65 11.02
CA THR A 98 21.19 -11.43 10.84
C THR A 98 20.48 -10.52 9.84
N TRP A 99 20.26 -9.28 10.24
CA TRP A 99 19.46 -8.30 9.51
C TRP A 99 20.20 -6.97 9.33
N SER A 100 19.88 -6.26 8.24
CA SER A 100 20.23 -4.85 8.08
C SER A 100 19.05 -4.01 7.58
N ASP A 101 18.86 -2.83 8.17
CA ASP A 101 17.88 -1.83 7.74
C ASP A 101 18.11 -1.28 6.32
N ARG A 102 19.32 -1.48 5.80
CA ARG A 102 19.68 -1.21 4.41
C ARG A 102 19.98 -2.56 3.76
N PRO A 103 19.33 -2.90 2.65
CA PRO A 103 19.38 -4.27 2.14
C PRO A 103 20.78 -4.63 1.62
N PHE A 104 21.15 -5.89 1.82
CA PHE A 104 22.22 -6.53 1.08
C PHE A 104 21.82 -6.73 -0.38
N VAL A 105 22.82 -6.85 -1.26
CA VAL A 105 22.62 -7.34 -2.63
C VAL A 105 23.02 -8.81 -2.67
N PHE A 106 22.05 -9.69 -2.92
CA PHE A 106 22.27 -11.12 -3.10
C PHE A 106 22.35 -11.46 -4.58
N THR A 107 23.10 -12.52 -4.91
CA THR A 107 23.11 -13.12 -6.26
C THR A 107 22.97 -14.63 -6.13
N LEU A 108 21.96 -15.18 -6.81
CA LEU A 108 21.73 -16.62 -6.91
C LEU A 108 22.09 -17.10 -8.33
N PRO A 109 22.95 -18.11 -8.45
CA PRO A 109 23.17 -18.79 -9.71
C PRO A 109 21.95 -19.68 -10.03
N PHE A 110 21.59 -19.74 -11.31
CA PHE A 110 20.53 -20.62 -11.80
C PHE A 110 20.76 -20.97 -13.27
N LYS A 111 19.94 -21.89 -13.80
CA LYS A 111 19.98 -22.27 -15.22
C LYS A 111 18.69 -21.82 -15.89
N SER A 112 18.72 -20.76 -16.69
CA SER A 112 17.52 -20.36 -17.45
C SER A 112 17.06 -21.46 -18.41
N LYS A 113 17.95 -22.39 -18.81
CA LYS A 113 17.58 -23.57 -19.60
C LYS A 113 16.65 -24.54 -18.86
N ARG A 114 16.49 -24.42 -17.54
CA ARG A 114 15.50 -25.17 -16.75
C ARG A 114 14.11 -24.52 -16.72
N LEU A 115 13.95 -23.29 -17.22
CA LEU A 115 12.64 -22.67 -17.33
C LEU A 115 11.72 -23.55 -18.19
N PRO A 116 10.41 -23.63 -17.85
CA PRO A 116 9.45 -24.34 -18.69
C PRO A 116 9.41 -23.77 -20.12
N GLU A 117 8.92 -24.56 -21.06
CA GLU A 117 8.77 -24.11 -22.45
C GLU A 117 7.82 -22.89 -22.52
N GLY A 118 8.23 -21.86 -23.27
CA GLY A 118 7.50 -20.58 -23.36
C GLY A 118 7.78 -19.61 -22.21
N ALA A 119 8.41 -20.05 -21.11
CA ALA A 119 8.71 -19.17 -20.00
C ALA A 119 9.94 -18.27 -20.28
N THR A 120 9.78 -16.98 -20.01
CA THR A 120 10.84 -15.95 -20.08
C THR A 120 11.38 -15.60 -18.68
N ARG A 121 12.35 -14.67 -18.61
CA ARG A 121 12.97 -14.22 -17.36
C ARG A 121 12.01 -13.57 -16.36
N ARG A 122 10.85 -13.08 -16.80
CA ARG A 122 9.81 -12.55 -15.91
C ARG A 122 9.32 -13.59 -14.89
N HIS A 123 9.36 -14.87 -15.26
CA HIS A 123 8.91 -16.00 -14.43
C HIS A 123 9.96 -16.50 -13.44
N VAL A 124 11.18 -15.96 -13.47
CA VAL A 124 12.18 -16.25 -12.44
C VAL A 124 11.74 -15.60 -11.13
N ARG A 125 11.47 -16.42 -10.13
CA ARG A 125 11.04 -16.02 -8.78
C ARG A 125 12.09 -16.42 -7.75
N ILE A 126 12.09 -15.70 -6.65
CA ILE A 126 12.97 -15.94 -5.51
C ILE A 126 12.09 -16.40 -4.36
N ILE A 127 12.42 -17.54 -3.78
CA ILE A 127 11.78 -18.05 -2.56
C ILE A 127 12.79 -18.03 -1.41
N ALA A 128 12.31 -17.84 -0.19
CA ALA A 128 13.10 -17.85 1.03
C ALA A 128 12.56 -18.86 2.05
N LYS A 129 13.44 -19.37 2.91
CA LYS A 129 13.08 -20.18 4.07
C LYS A 129 14.03 -19.91 5.23
N ARG A 130 13.48 -19.42 6.35
CA ARG A 130 14.17 -19.35 7.64
C ARG A 130 14.27 -20.76 8.24
N ALA A 131 15.39 -21.14 8.87
CA ALA A 131 15.47 -22.38 9.63
C ALA A 131 14.39 -22.41 10.71
N GLY A 132 13.87 -23.60 10.99
CA GLY A 132 12.76 -23.79 11.91
C GLY A 132 11.40 -23.32 11.37
N GLN A 133 11.33 -22.46 10.34
CA GLN A 133 10.08 -22.17 9.66
C GLN A 133 9.64 -23.41 8.87
N ALA A 134 8.39 -23.82 9.04
CA ALA A 134 7.87 -25.05 8.44
C ALA A 134 7.85 -24.98 6.91
N ALA A 135 7.31 -23.89 6.36
CA ALA A 135 7.12 -23.68 4.93
C ALA A 135 7.99 -22.53 4.39
N PRO A 136 8.52 -22.66 3.16
CA PRO A 136 9.13 -21.53 2.47
C PRO A 136 8.06 -20.52 2.02
N PHE A 137 8.46 -19.29 1.73
CA PHE A 137 7.57 -18.22 1.28
C PHE A 137 8.24 -17.35 0.22
N PHE A 138 7.44 -16.61 -0.57
CA PHE A 138 7.96 -15.62 -1.52
C PHE A 138 8.17 -14.27 -0.82
N PRO A 139 9.43 -13.87 -0.53
CA PRO A 139 9.69 -12.57 0.09
C PRO A 139 9.51 -11.43 -0.93
N PRO A 140 9.03 -10.25 -0.51
CA PRO A 140 8.99 -9.03 -1.33
C PRO A 140 10.39 -8.37 -1.46
N VAL A 141 11.35 -9.12 -2.02
CA VAL A 141 12.69 -8.62 -2.36
C VAL A 141 12.63 -7.63 -3.51
N SER A 142 13.51 -6.62 -3.50
CA SER A 142 13.48 -5.53 -4.49
C SER A 142 14.59 -5.59 -5.52
N ASN A 143 14.40 -4.82 -6.60
CA ASN A 143 15.40 -4.57 -7.64
C ASN A 143 15.97 -5.87 -8.23
N LYS A 144 15.08 -6.84 -8.50
CA LYS A 144 15.44 -8.10 -9.16
C LYS A 144 16.01 -7.82 -10.55
N VAL A 145 17.22 -8.29 -10.82
CA VAL A 145 17.90 -8.24 -12.13
C VAL A 145 18.28 -9.66 -12.54
N VAL A 146 17.97 -10.03 -13.78
CA VAL A 146 18.31 -11.35 -14.34
C VAL A 146 19.35 -11.20 -15.44
N ASP A 147 20.46 -11.93 -15.31
CA ASP A 147 21.44 -12.14 -16.38
C ASP A 147 21.39 -13.60 -16.84
N ASP A 148 20.79 -13.83 -18.00
CA ASP A 148 20.55 -15.14 -18.60
C ASP A 148 21.27 -15.31 -19.95
N LYS A 149 22.30 -14.49 -20.23
CA LYS A 149 23.11 -14.58 -21.47
C LYS A 149 23.76 -15.95 -21.65
N ASP A 150 24.15 -16.58 -20.55
CA ASP A 150 24.49 -18.00 -20.50
C ASP A 150 23.35 -18.78 -19.85
N ALA A 151 22.65 -19.59 -20.66
CA ALA A 151 21.49 -20.33 -20.20
C ALA A 151 21.78 -21.47 -19.21
N TYR A 152 23.06 -21.85 -19.06
CA TYR A 152 23.52 -22.89 -18.15
C TYR A 152 24.26 -22.34 -16.92
N ALA A 153 24.55 -21.04 -16.91
CA ALA A 153 25.24 -20.34 -15.82
C ALA A 153 24.63 -18.93 -15.59
N SER A 154 23.30 -18.85 -15.61
CA SER A 154 22.54 -17.62 -15.40
C SER A 154 22.63 -17.14 -13.95
N ARG A 155 22.29 -15.86 -13.71
CA ARG A 155 22.33 -15.24 -12.38
C ARG A 155 21.11 -14.36 -12.17
N VAL A 156 20.55 -14.40 -10.96
CA VAL A 156 19.54 -13.44 -10.52
C VAL A 156 20.08 -12.69 -9.30
N SER A 157 20.12 -11.37 -9.39
CA SER A 157 20.52 -10.48 -8.30
C SER A 157 19.30 -9.73 -7.76
N PHE A 158 19.27 -9.48 -6.45
CA PHE A 158 18.16 -8.78 -5.79
C PHE A 158 18.61 -8.17 -4.47
N ARG A 159 17.80 -7.24 -3.94
CA ARG A 159 17.99 -6.60 -2.64
C ARG A 159 17.10 -7.25 -1.58
N GLY A 160 17.70 -7.63 -0.46
CA GLY A 160 17.01 -8.19 0.71
C GLY A 160 17.73 -7.82 2.00
N GLY A 161 16.99 -7.66 3.11
CA GLY A 161 17.61 -7.24 4.38
C GLY A 161 18.06 -8.40 5.27
N GLU A 162 17.64 -9.64 4.99
CA GLU A 162 17.85 -10.78 5.88
C GLU A 162 18.83 -11.81 5.31
N LEU A 163 19.75 -12.27 6.16
CA LEU A 163 20.58 -13.43 5.89
C LEU A 163 19.78 -14.72 6.19
N THR A 164 19.47 -15.48 5.14
CA THR A 164 18.69 -16.71 5.24
C THR A 164 18.96 -17.60 4.01
N THR A 165 18.17 -18.66 3.83
CA THR A 165 18.23 -19.52 2.64
C THR A 165 17.32 -18.99 1.55
N TYR A 166 17.86 -18.80 0.34
CA TYR A 166 17.12 -18.40 -0.84
C TYR A 166 17.30 -19.40 -1.99
N GLN A 167 16.30 -19.51 -2.86
CA GLN A 167 16.39 -20.34 -4.07
C GLN A 167 15.66 -19.68 -5.25
N ALA A 168 16.25 -19.79 -6.45
CA ALA A 168 15.60 -19.38 -7.69
C ALA A 168 14.67 -20.48 -8.18
N VAL A 169 13.40 -20.13 -8.43
CA VAL A 169 12.33 -21.06 -8.84
C VAL A 169 11.50 -20.48 -9.98
N ALA A 170 10.74 -21.34 -10.67
CA ALA A 170 9.68 -20.94 -11.59
C ALA A 170 8.44 -21.80 -11.35
N ASP A 171 7.26 -21.22 -11.62
CA ASP A 171 6.02 -21.99 -11.67
C ASP A 171 6.16 -23.07 -12.75
N ALA A 172 5.75 -24.31 -12.46
CA ALA A 172 5.88 -25.42 -13.40
C ALA A 172 5.05 -25.23 -14.68
N THR A 173 4.06 -24.34 -14.64
CA THR A 173 3.18 -23.97 -15.76
C THR A 173 3.54 -22.65 -16.40
N ALA A 174 4.60 -21.97 -15.95
CA ALA A 174 5.05 -20.70 -16.52
C ALA A 174 5.21 -20.78 -18.05
N GLY A 175 4.84 -19.71 -18.77
CA GLY A 175 4.95 -19.67 -20.23
C GLY A 175 3.87 -20.41 -21.01
N GLN A 176 2.96 -21.13 -20.33
CA GLN A 176 1.79 -21.71 -20.96
C GLN A 176 0.76 -20.62 -21.27
N SER A 177 0.20 -20.66 -22.49
CA SER A 177 -0.87 -19.74 -22.87
C SER A 177 -2.23 -20.24 -22.40
N GLU A 178 -3.09 -19.34 -21.96
CA GLU A 178 -4.45 -19.61 -21.55
C GLU A 178 -5.44 -18.59 -22.12
N GLN A 179 -6.72 -18.97 -22.20
CA GLN A 179 -7.80 -18.06 -22.57
C GLN A 179 -8.32 -17.34 -21.33
N GLN A 180 -8.21 -16.01 -21.33
CA GLN A 180 -8.64 -15.15 -20.24
C GLN A 180 -9.82 -14.27 -20.69
N GLN A 181 -10.82 -14.10 -19.83
CA GLN A 181 -11.98 -13.24 -20.10
C GLN A 181 -11.66 -11.81 -19.66
N PHE A 182 -11.61 -10.89 -20.61
CA PHE A 182 -11.34 -9.48 -20.33
C PHE A 182 -12.64 -8.68 -20.27
N ALA A 183 -12.76 -7.81 -19.27
CA ALA A 183 -13.76 -6.76 -19.22
C ALA A 183 -13.38 -5.55 -20.08
N TRP A 184 -12.09 -5.41 -20.42
CA TRP A 184 -11.46 -4.28 -21.10
C TRP A 184 -11.61 -2.96 -20.33
N ARG A 185 -11.54 -3.06 -18.99
CA ARG A 185 -11.67 -1.92 -18.09
C ARG A 185 -10.63 -1.97 -16.99
N ALA A 186 -10.07 -0.81 -16.66
CA ALA A 186 -9.12 -0.64 -15.57
C ALA A 186 -9.56 0.50 -14.67
N VAL A 187 -9.17 0.43 -13.39
CA VAL A 187 -9.35 1.54 -12.45
C VAL A 187 -7.98 2.02 -11.97
N ILE A 188 -7.73 3.30 -12.16
CA ILE A 188 -6.52 3.99 -11.70
C ILE A 188 -6.95 5.12 -10.77
N GLY A 189 -6.17 5.44 -9.76
CA GLY A 189 -6.41 6.67 -9.03
C GLY A 189 -5.26 7.09 -8.13
N ILE A 190 -5.27 8.39 -7.80
CA ILE A 190 -4.25 9.04 -6.98
C ILE A 190 -4.84 9.39 -5.61
N SER A 191 -4.12 9.15 -4.51
CA SER A 191 -4.54 9.53 -3.15
C SER A 191 -5.93 8.96 -2.83
N MET A 192 -6.93 9.78 -2.49
CA MET A 192 -8.34 9.37 -2.36
C MET A 192 -8.84 8.50 -3.52
N GLY A 193 -8.41 8.77 -4.76
CA GLY A 193 -8.74 7.97 -5.93
C GLY A 193 -8.00 6.62 -5.99
N GLY A 194 -6.80 6.53 -5.40
CA GLY A 194 -6.07 5.27 -5.27
C GLY A 194 -6.73 4.35 -4.25
N PHE A 195 -7.25 4.91 -3.16
CA PHE A 195 -8.16 4.19 -2.26
C PHE A 195 -9.36 3.64 -3.02
N ALA A 196 -10.00 4.47 -3.85
CA ALA A 196 -11.13 4.06 -4.67
C ALA A 196 -10.80 2.95 -5.66
N SER A 197 -9.66 3.02 -6.35
CA SER A 197 -9.26 2.02 -7.35
C SER A 197 -9.06 0.64 -6.72
N ALA A 198 -8.32 0.59 -5.62
CA ALA A 198 -8.13 -0.61 -4.80
C ALA A 198 -9.48 -1.20 -4.35
N ARG A 199 -10.34 -0.38 -3.76
CA ARG A 199 -11.62 -0.83 -3.19
C ARG A 199 -12.62 -1.30 -4.24
N ILE A 200 -12.89 -0.48 -5.26
CA ILE A 200 -13.95 -0.74 -6.25
C ILE A 200 -13.63 -1.99 -7.06
N ALA A 201 -12.40 -2.11 -7.57
CA ALA A 201 -12.06 -3.26 -8.40
C ALA A 201 -12.00 -4.57 -7.61
N MET A 202 -11.57 -4.56 -6.34
CA MET A 202 -11.60 -5.75 -5.48
C MET A 202 -13.03 -6.21 -5.14
N ARG A 203 -13.98 -5.28 -5.06
CA ARG A 203 -15.41 -5.60 -4.80
C ARG A 203 -16.17 -5.99 -6.06
N HIS A 204 -15.64 -5.65 -7.24
CA HIS A 204 -16.24 -5.92 -8.55
C HIS A 204 -15.21 -6.57 -9.50
N PRO A 205 -14.62 -7.72 -9.14
CA PRO A 205 -13.50 -8.32 -9.87
C PRO A 205 -13.84 -8.72 -11.32
N ASP A 206 -15.12 -8.96 -11.62
CA ASP A 206 -15.57 -9.33 -12.97
C ASP A 206 -15.76 -8.10 -13.89
N ARG A 207 -15.59 -6.89 -13.35
CA ARG A 207 -15.80 -5.63 -14.08
C ARG A 207 -14.49 -4.98 -14.53
N PHE A 208 -13.35 -5.38 -13.97
CA PHE A 208 -12.06 -4.75 -14.19
C PHE A 208 -10.93 -5.78 -14.29
N ASP A 209 -9.97 -5.51 -15.16
CA ASP A 209 -8.81 -6.38 -15.41
C ASP A 209 -7.55 -5.93 -14.69
N ALA A 210 -7.48 -4.64 -14.35
CA ALA A 210 -6.28 -4.02 -13.80
C ALA A 210 -6.60 -2.86 -12.84
N ILE A 211 -5.74 -2.73 -11.84
CA ILE A 211 -5.80 -1.72 -10.78
C ILE A 211 -4.46 -1.00 -10.71
N ALA A 212 -4.48 0.33 -10.67
CA ALA A 212 -3.33 1.10 -10.19
C ALA A 212 -3.75 1.98 -9.01
N ASN A 213 -3.11 1.76 -7.86
CA ASN A 213 -3.23 2.61 -6.68
C ASN A 213 -1.95 3.45 -6.58
N ILE A 214 -2.10 4.77 -6.74
CA ILE A 214 -1.02 5.74 -6.75
C ILE A 214 -1.10 6.56 -5.46
N GLY A 215 -0.36 6.18 -4.42
CA GLY A 215 -0.35 6.94 -3.16
C GLY A 215 -1.65 6.87 -2.35
N GLY A 216 -2.43 5.79 -2.48
CA GLY A 216 -3.86 5.77 -2.15
C GLY A 216 -4.25 5.11 -0.84
N ASP A 217 -3.77 5.61 0.29
CA ASP A 217 -4.28 5.24 1.61
C ASP A 217 -5.72 5.72 1.83
N PRO A 218 -6.54 4.99 2.63
CA PRO A 218 -6.21 3.78 3.41
C PRO A 218 -6.29 2.45 2.63
N GLY A 219 -6.33 2.48 1.28
CA GLY A 219 -6.68 1.32 0.46
C GLY A 219 -5.82 0.07 0.57
N PRO A 220 -4.48 0.17 0.62
CA PRO A 220 -3.62 -1.01 0.66
C PRO A 220 -3.80 -1.85 1.93
N SER A 221 -3.79 -1.23 3.11
CA SER A 221 -3.93 -1.92 4.40
C SER A 221 -4.74 -1.07 5.40
N MET A 222 -5.99 -1.47 5.62
CA MET A 222 -6.87 -0.84 6.60
C MET A 222 -6.43 -1.13 8.03
N VAL A 223 -5.91 -2.34 8.27
CA VAL A 223 -5.38 -2.75 9.58
C VAL A 223 -4.28 -1.79 10.01
N TYR A 224 -3.30 -1.55 9.14
CA TYR A 224 -2.20 -0.62 9.44
C TYR A 224 -2.70 0.81 9.67
N VAL A 225 -3.54 1.34 8.76
CA VAL A 225 -3.98 2.74 8.87
C VAL A 225 -4.87 2.97 10.08
N LEU A 226 -5.73 2.02 10.45
CA LEU A 226 -6.54 2.12 11.66
C LEU A 226 -5.69 2.02 12.93
N GLY A 227 -4.66 1.17 12.95
CA GLY A 227 -3.66 1.16 14.02
C GLY A 227 -2.93 2.49 14.14
N MET A 228 -2.48 3.07 13.02
CA MET A 228 -1.85 4.40 12.97
C MET A 228 -2.80 5.50 13.48
N ILE A 229 -4.09 5.44 13.11
CA ILE A 229 -5.10 6.38 13.60
C ILE A 229 -5.27 6.25 15.12
N ASN A 230 -5.39 5.03 15.63
CA ASN A 230 -5.60 4.74 17.05
C ASN A 230 -4.37 5.16 17.90
N ASP A 231 -3.18 4.70 17.52
CA ASP A 231 -1.99 4.84 18.36
C ASP A 231 -1.28 6.19 18.20
N PHE A 232 -1.37 6.81 17.01
CA PHE A 232 -0.64 8.05 16.71
C PHE A 232 -1.57 9.25 16.51
N LEU A 233 -2.52 9.18 15.57
CA LEU A 233 -3.30 10.38 15.22
C LEU A 233 -4.31 10.78 16.30
N PHE A 234 -4.95 9.82 16.96
CA PHE A 234 -5.88 10.02 18.08
C PHE A 234 -5.30 9.61 19.44
N GLY A 235 -4.10 9.03 19.43
CA GLY A 235 -3.41 8.54 20.63
C GLY A 235 -2.26 9.43 21.11
N GLY A 236 -1.32 8.80 21.80
CA GLY A 236 -0.12 9.45 22.37
C GLY A 236 -0.27 9.93 23.83
N PHE A 237 -1.34 9.54 24.52
CA PHE A 237 -1.57 9.87 25.93
C PHE A 237 -1.17 8.72 26.86
N CYS A 238 -0.71 9.06 28.07
CA CYS A 238 -0.44 8.08 29.12
C CYS A 238 -1.76 7.45 29.58
N THR A 239 -1.77 6.13 29.65
CA THR A 239 -2.92 5.34 30.09
C THR A 239 -2.90 5.14 31.62
N LYS A 240 -3.97 4.56 32.17
CA LYS A 240 -4.03 4.13 33.57
C LYS A 240 -2.96 3.09 33.89
N ALA A 241 -2.63 2.23 32.93
CA ALA A 241 -1.55 1.27 33.07
C ALA A 241 -0.17 1.96 33.15
N ASP A 242 0.05 3.02 32.38
CA ASP A 242 1.29 3.81 32.44
C ASP A 242 1.42 4.56 33.77
N GLU A 243 0.31 5.09 34.30
CA GLU A 243 0.26 5.69 35.64
C GLU A 243 0.60 4.67 36.73
N ALA A 244 0.00 3.47 36.67
CA ALA A 244 0.30 2.39 37.59
C ALA A 244 1.77 1.92 37.50
N ALA A 245 2.36 2.01 36.31
CA ALA A 245 3.77 1.73 36.06
C ALA A 245 4.71 2.91 36.40
N GLY A 246 4.17 4.07 36.82
CA GLY A 246 4.94 5.26 37.18
C GLY A 246 5.58 5.99 36.00
N LYS A 247 5.08 5.81 34.78
CA LYS A 247 5.63 6.44 33.56
C LYS A 247 5.10 7.86 33.28
N GLY A 248 3.91 8.17 33.78
CA GLY A 248 3.24 9.46 33.61
C GLY A 248 1.81 9.40 34.16
N MET A 249 1.21 10.55 34.46
CA MET A 249 -0.18 10.61 34.90
C MET A 249 -1.12 10.42 33.71
N VAL A 250 -2.31 9.85 33.95
CA VAL A 250 -3.33 9.69 32.89
C VAL A 250 -3.53 10.99 32.12
N GLY A 251 -3.53 10.89 30.78
CA GLY A 251 -3.73 12.03 29.89
C GLY A 251 -2.47 12.84 29.58
N GLN A 252 -1.38 12.76 30.37
CA GLN A 252 -0.11 13.38 29.95
C GLN A 252 0.36 12.81 28.59
N LEU A 253 1.15 13.55 27.83
CA LEU A 253 1.74 12.98 26.61
C LEU A 253 2.72 11.86 26.98
N CYS A 254 2.41 10.65 26.52
CA CYS A 254 3.27 9.48 26.49
C CYS A 254 3.31 8.98 25.04
N PRO A 255 4.11 9.59 24.16
CA PRO A 255 4.17 9.18 22.76
C PRO A 255 4.50 7.68 22.66
N ARG A 256 3.59 6.91 22.06
CA ARG A 256 3.82 5.50 21.80
C ARG A 256 4.85 5.41 20.66
N MET A 257 5.95 4.71 20.91
CA MET A 257 6.80 4.28 19.82
C MET A 257 6.14 3.09 19.13
N SER A 258 6.15 3.08 17.80
CA SER A 258 5.82 1.88 17.04
C SER A 258 6.64 0.71 17.57
N THR A 259 5.97 -0.39 17.93
CA THR A 259 6.62 -1.65 18.29
C THR A 259 7.34 -2.27 17.09
N LYS A 260 7.00 -1.82 15.87
CA LYS A 260 7.52 -2.29 14.58
C LYS A 260 8.09 -1.15 13.76
N LYS A 261 9.06 -0.43 14.32
CA LYS A 261 9.67 0.72 13.66
C LYS A 261 10.27 0.34 12.30
N ASP A 262 9.57 0.72 11.24
CA ASP A 262 10.15 0.73 9.90
C ASP A 262 11.12 1.91 9.76
N GLN A 263 12.05 1.80 8.82
CA GLN A 263 13.05 2.85 8.57
C GLN A 263 12.41 4.22 8.29
N PHE A 264 11.23 4.26 7.66
CA PHE A 264 10.58 5.51 7.29
C PHE A 264 9.20 5.73 7.89
N GLU A 265 8.83 4.94 8.89
CA GLU A 265 7.58 5.20 9.61
C GLU A 265 7.61 6.57 10.30
N ILE A 266 6.60 7.38 10.02
CA ILE A 266 6.36 8.67 10.67
C ILE A 266 5.34 8.45 11.78
N THR A 267 5.77 8.66 13.01
CA THR A 267 4.89 8.64 14.19
C THR A 267 4.45 10.05 14.57
N ALA A 268 3.33 10.16 15.28
CA ALA A 268 2.79 11.41 15.79
C ALA A 268 2.04 11.16 17.11
N ASP A 269 1.53 12.23 17.71
CA ASP A 269 0.55 12.18 18.79
C ASP A 269 -0.57 13.19 18.51
N PHE A 270 -1.70 13.08 19.22
CA PHE A 270 -2.86 13.95 18.99
C PHE A 270 -2.53 15.45 19.16
N GLU A 271 -1.56 15.82 20.00
CA GLU A 271 -1.16 17.22 20.20
C GLU A 271 -0.13 17.69 19.17
N HIS A 272 0.64 16.77 18.58
CA HIS A 272 1.65 17.02 17.55
C HIS A 272 1.37 16.13 16.33
N MET A 273 0.33 16.47 15.58
CA MET A 273 0.00 15.79 14.32
C MET A 273 1.10 16.03 13.28
N ILE A 274 1.14 15.21 12.23
CA ILE A 274 2.22 15.24 11.24
C ILE A 274 2.17 16.57 10.45
N ALA A 275 3.25 17.34 10.54
CA ALA A 275 3.49 18.48 9.66
C ALA A 275 4.68 18.19 8.74
N GLN A 276 4.50 18.43 7.44
CA GLN A 276 5.57 18.33 6.45
C GLN A 276 5.67 19.65 5.66
N PRO A 277 6.56 20.58 6.04
CA PRO A 277 6.72 21.84 5.32
C PRO A 277 7.45 21.63 3.99
N GLY A 278 7.23 22.49 3.01
CA GLY A 278 7.84 22.40 1.67
C GLY A 278 6.94 21.71 0.65
N ASP A 279 7.55 21.22 -0.43
CA ASP A 279 6.84 20.70 -1.59
C ASP A 279 6.49 19.20 -1.44
N GLY A 280 5.75 18.66 -2.40
CA GLY A 280 5.53 17.21 -2.56
C GLY A 280 4.54 16.56 -1.58
N VAL A 281 3.86 17.33 -0.74
CA VAL A 281 2.75 16.82 0.11
C VAL A 281 1.41 16.93 -0.63
N GLY A 282 1.22 17.97 -1.45
CA GLY A 282 -0.04 18.23 -2.17
C GLY A 282 -1.14 18.90 -1.34
N LEU A 283 -0.97 18.97 -0.01
CA LEU A 283 -1.90 19.58 0.94
C LEU A 283 -1.14 20.39 1.98
N THR A 284 -1.83 21.34 2.64
CA THR A 284 -1.29 21.99 3.84
C THR A 284 -1.80 21.23 5.07
N LEU A 285 -0.92 20.47 5.72
CA LEU A 285 -1.24 19.64 6.88
C LEU A 285 -1.48 20.49 8.14
N LYS A 286 -2.69 21.02 8.27
CA LYS A 286 -3.19 21.73 9.47
C LYS A 286 -4.09 20.84 10.30
N ARG A 287 -4.27 21.17 11.59
CA ARG A 287 -5.23 20.46 12.46
C ARG A 287 -6.65 20.46 11.88
N SER A 288 -7.08 21.58 11.30
CA SER A 288 -8.40 21.67 10.63
C SER A 288 -8.54 20.74 9.41
N LEU A 289 -7.43 20.45 8.70
CA LEU A 289 -7.46 19.45 7.63
C LEU A 289 -7.67 18.05 8.21
N TYR A 290 -6.99 17.69 9.30
CA TYR A 290 -7.19 16.40 9.97
C TYR A 290 -8.63 16.25 10.48
N MET A 291 -9.19 17.29 11.13
CA MET A 291 -10.57 17.26 11.59
C MET A 291 -11.56 17.08 10.43
N LYS A 292 -11.38 17.83 9.34
CA LYS A 292 -12.19 17.69 8.12
C LYS A 292 -12.07 16.30 7.50
N ALA A 293 -10.85 15.78 7.35
CA ALA A 293 -10.59 14.47 6.77
C ALA A 293 -11.20 13.35 7.62
N SER A 294 -11.07 13.42 8.95
CA SER A 294 -11.70 12.46 9.88
C SER A 294 -13.22 12.46 9.74
N ARG A 295 -13.85 13.64 9.62
CA ARG A 295 -15.30 13.75 9.39
C ARG A 295 -15.73 13.16 8.04
N ASP A 296 -15.05 13.50 6.95
CA ASP A 296 -15.37 12.99 5.62
C ASP A 296 -15.16 11.47 5.52
N LEU A 297 -14.05 10.94 6.07
CA LEU A 297 -13.81 9.50 6.15
C LEU A 297 -14.89 8.81 6.97
N SER A 298 -15.28 9.37 8.12
CA SER A 298 -16.33 8.79 8.96
C SER A 298 -17.71 8.84 8.30
N ARG A 299 -18.02 9.87 7.50
CA ARG A 299 -19.23 9.92 6.67
C ARG A 299 -19.21 8.92 5.53
N SER A 300 -18.01 8.56 5.06
CA SER A 300 -17.79 7.64 3.94
C SER A 300 -17.76 6.17 4.38
N LEU A 301 -17.20 5.88 5.56
CA LEU A 301 -16.86 4.53 6.01
C LEU A 301 -17.39 4.16 7.41
N SER A 302 -18.14 5.06 8.06
CA SER A 302 -18.51 5.03 9.49
C SER A 302 -17.40 5.52 10.42
N ASN A 303 -17.76 5.88 11.64
CA ASN A 303 -16.85 6.39 12.67
C ASN A 303 -15.92 5.27 13.20
N PRO A 304 -14.61 5.31 12.91
CA PRO A 304 -13.70 4.26 13.33
C PRO A 304 -13.33 4.34 14.82
N ALA A 305 -13.50 5.51 15.47
CA ALA A 305 -13.10 5.72 16.86
C ALA A 305 -14.10 5.10 17.84
N LEU A 306 -15.40 5.27 17.58
CA LEU A 306 -16.45 4.87 18.52
C LEU A 306 -17.63 4.23 17.79
N TYR A 307 -18.18 3.18 18.39
CA TYR A 307 -19.40 2.54 17.90
C TYR A 307 -20.64 3.19 18.48
N ASN A 308 -21.66 3.38 17.65
CA ASN A 308 -22.97 3.88 18.06
C ASN A 308 -24.06 3.09 17.33
N LEU A 309 -24.88 2.39 18.13
CA LEU A 309 -25.96 1.54 17.65
C LEU A 309 -27.04 2.32 16.88
N GLU A 310 -27.28 3.58 17.23
CA GLU A 310 -28.31 4.41 16.61
C GLU A 310 -27.84 5.07 15.31
N ASN A 311 -26.53 5.26 15.15
CA ASN A 311 -25.97 6.00 14.04
C ASN A 311 -24.51 5.63 13.74
N PRO A 312 -24.16 5.29 12.49
CA PRO A 312 -22.79 4.88 12.14
C PRO A 312 -21.75 6.02 12.14
N TYR A 313 -22.16 7.28 12.24
CA TYR A 313 -21.30 8.46 12.14
C TYR A 313 -20.98 9.12 13.50
N THR A 314 -21.97 9.28 14.35
CA THR A 314 -21.80 10.00 15.62
C THR A 314 -21.28 9.07 16.73
N PRO A 315 -20.49 9.58 17.69
CA PRO A 315 -20.21 8.85 18.93
C PRO A 315 -21.48 8.43 19.67
N PRO A 316 -21.45 7.38 20.51
CA PRO A 316 -22.62 6.99 21.30
C PRO A 316 -22.99 8.11 22.28
N GLY A 317 -24.30 8.34 22.48
CA GLY A 317 -24.80 9.46 23.27
C GLY A 317 -24.83 10.82 22.57
N VAL A 318 -24.30 10.94 21.34
CA VAL A 318 -24.34 12.18 20.55
C VAL A 318 -25.44 12.08 19.48
N PRO A 319 -26.57 12.82 19.58
CA PRO A 319 -27.63 12.73 18.61
C PRO A 319 -27.32 13.54 17.33
N LEU A 320 -27.87 13.11 16.18
CA LEU A 320 -27.76 13.86 14.91
C LEU A 320 -28.31 15.30 14.99
N SER A 321 -29.26 15.56 15.89
CA SER A 321 -29.78 16.91 16.13
C SER A 321 -28.71 17.85 16.70
N TRP A 322 -27.71 17.33 17.42
CA TRP A 322 -26.55 18.10 17.84
C TRP A 322 -25.68 18.45 16.63
N ILE A 323 -25.36 17.47 15.77
CA ILE A 323 -24.55 17.66 14.55
C ILE A 323 -25.16 18.71 13.61
N SER A 324 -26.48 18.78 13.57
CA SER A 324 -27.24 19.74 12.74
C SER A 324 -27.10 21.20 13.19
N GLN A 325 -26.52 21.46 14.38
CA GLN A 325 -26.25 22.80 14.87
C GLN A 325 -24.98 23.39 14.22
N THR A 326 -24.88 24.73 14.24
CA THR A 326 -23.69 25.44 13.76
C THR A 326 -22.44 25.05 14.56
N ALA A 327 -21.28 25.07 13.92
CA ALA A 327 -19.99 24.85 14.59
C ALA A 327 -19.85 25.72 15.86
N ALA A 328 -20.18 27.01 15.78
CA ALA A 328 -20.13 27.92 16.93
C ALA A 328 -21.04 27.50 18.10
N SER A 329 -22.24 26.99 17.82
CA SER A 329 -23.15 26.47 18.85
C SER A 329 -22.53 25.25 19.55
N ARG A 330 -21.96 24.34 18.77
CA ARG A 330 -21.35 23.11 19.28
C ARG A 330 -20.07 23.35 20.07
N CYS A 331 -19.22 24.28 19.63
CA CYS A 331 -18.00 24.63 20.35
C CYS A 331 -18.26 25.43 21.63
N SER A 332 -19.37 26.17 21.71
CA SER A 332 -19.74 26.91 22.92
C SER A 332 -20.56 26.10 23.93
N THR A 333 -21.22 25.04 23.47
CA THR A 333 -22.09 24.17 24.30
C THR A 333 -21.79 22.69 24.02
N PRO A 334 -20.67 22.17 24.55
CA PRO A 334 -20.35 20.76 24.40
C PRO A 334 -21.37 19.89 25.15
N LEU A 335 -21.69 18.73 24.57
CA LEU A 335 -22.40 17.68 25.28
C LEU A 335 -21.48 17.06 26.33
N VAL A 336 -22.07 16.71 27.47
CA VAL A 336 -21.38 16.06 28.59
C VAL A 336 -22.05 14.71 28.82
N LEU A 337 -21.28 13.64 28.66
CA LEU A 337 -21.66 12.26 28.89
C LEU A 337 -21.09 11.81 30.24
N THR A 338 -21.93 11.19 31.06
CA THR A 338 -21.57 10.66 32.38
C THR A 338 -21.64 9.14 32.36
N ASN A 339 -20.91 8.47 33.26
CA ASN A 339 -20.80 7.00 33.32
C ASN A 339 -20.25 6.41 32.01
N PHE A 340 -19.46 7.19 31.29
CA PHE A 340 -18.77 6.75 30.09
C PHE A 340 -17.46 6.11 30.52
N HIS A 341 -17.35 4.80 30.38
CA HIS A 341 -16.16 4.07 30.78
C HIS A 341 -15.18 3.98 29.62
N ASP A 342 -13.91 3.93 29.96
CA ASP A 342 -12.83 3.66 29.02
C ASP A 342 -11.65 3.10 29.83
N ARG A 343 -11.17 1.92 29.46
CA ARG A 343 -10.10 1.22 30.21
C ARG A 343 -8.84 2.07 30.36
N GLU A 344 -8.48 2.83 29.34
CA GLU A 344 -7.20 3.54 29.30
C GLU A 344 -7.23 4.84 30.12
N PHE A 345 -8.34 5.57 30.11
CA PHE A 345 -8.40 6.95 30.58
C PHE A 345 -9.52 7.24 31.58
N ASN A 346 -10.59 6.44 31.61
CA ASN A 346 -11.72 6.63 32.53
C ASN A 346 -12.34 5.30 33.03
N PRO A 347 -11.56 4.38 33.64
CA PRO A 347 -12.03 3.02 33.91
C PRO A 347 -13.12 2.92 34.98
N ASP A 348 -13.30 3.96 35.80
CA ASP A 348 -14.36 4.03 36.81
C ASP A 348 -15.58 4.87 36.36
N GLY A 349 -15.55 5.41 35.14
CA GLY A 349 -16.61 6.23 34.57
C GLY A 349 -16.88 7.55 35.33
N THR A 350 -15.99 7.95 36.25
CA THR A 350 -16.21 9.09 37.15
C THR A 350 -15.93 10.43 36.49
N LYS A 351 -15.10 10.45 35.44
CA LYS A 351 -14.81 11.67 34.68
C LYS A 351 -15.90 11.92 33.63
N PRO A 352 -16.32 13.17 33.42
CA PRO A 352 -17.16 13.50 32.29
C PRO A 352 -16.42 13.24 30.96
N VAL A 353 -17.16 12.76 29.97
CA VAL A 353 -16.67 12.63 28.59
C VAL A 353 -17.45 13.60 27.72
N ILE A 354 -16.74 14.41 26.92
CA ILE A 354 -17.33 15.55 26.23
C ILE A 354 -17.13 15.49 24.72
N THR A 355 -18.09 16.06 23.99
CA THR A 355 -17.82 16.52 22.62
C THR A 355 -16.93 17.75 22.69
N PHE A 356 -16.05 17.96 21.71
CA PHE A 356 -15.14 19.10 21.72
C PHE A 356 -14.92 19.68 20.31
N CYS A 357 -14.21 20.81 20.27
CA CYS A 357 -13.70 21.41 19.05
C CYS A 357 -12.17 21.47 19.09
N ASP A 358 -11.58 21.46 17.90
CA ASP A 358 -10.15 21.51 17.65
C ASP A 358 -9.89 22.48 16.48
N GLY A 359 -8.87 22.22 15.65
CA GLY A 359 -8.45 23.06 14.52
C GLY A 359 -7.60 24.25 14.93
N ASN A 360 -7.16 24.32 16.19
CA ASN A 360 -6.45 25.44 16.80
C ASN A 360 -4.93 25.35 16.64
N ASP A 361 -4.43 25.25 15.42
CA ASP A 361 -3.00 25.49 15.13
C ASP A 361 -2.73 26.95 14.73
N GLY A 362 -1.47 27.38 14.83
CA GLY A 362 -1.14 28.78 14.55
C GLY A 362 0.33 29.09 14.37
N PRO A 363 0.65 30.36 14.08
CA PRO A 363 2.00 30.76 13.70
C PRO A 363 3.03 30.62 14.84
N THR A 364 2.57 30.57 16.09
CA THR A 364 3.44 30.46 17.27
C THR A 364 4.05 29.07 17.39
N LEU A 365 3.22 28.02 17.31
CA LEU A 365 3.65 26.63 17.47
C LEU A 365 3.85 25.89 16.14
N GLY A 366 3.29 26.41 15.05
CA GLY A 366 3.33 25.80 13.71
C GLY A 366 2.04 25.05 13.37
N ASN A 367 1.94 24.62 12.12
CA ASN A 367 0.81 23.79 11.66
C ASN A 367 0.83 22.43 12.38
N ALA A 368 -0.36 21.83 12.51
CA ALA A 368 -0.57 20.49 13.08
C ALA A 368 -0.28 20.36 14.60
N VAL A 369 0.27 21.38 15.24
CA VAL A 369 0.52 21.44 16.69
C VAL A 369 -0.67 22.08 17.41
N PHE A 370 -1.16 21.45 18.47
CA PHE A 370 -2.24 21.96 19.30
C PHE A 370 -1.80 23.22 20.05
N ASP A 371 -2.47 24.36 19.79
CA ASP A 371 -2.20 25.63 20.47
C ASP A 371 -3.41 26.04 21.33
N PRO A 372 -3.38 25.80 22.65
CA PRO A 372 -4.50 26.14 23.53
C PRO A 372 -4.74 27.66 23.65
N SER A 373 -3.82 28.50 23.16
CA SER A 373 -4.02 29.96 23.12
C SER A 373 -4.92 30.41 21.97
N ILE A 374 -5.19 29.53 21.00
CA ILE A 374 -6.03 29.80 19.84
C ILE A 374 -7.41 29.17 20.06
N PRO A 375 -8.52 29.91 19.86
CA PRO A 375 -9.85 29.35 20.01
C PRO A 375 -10.10 28.18 19.05
N ALA A 376 -10.48 27.03 19.61
CA ALA A 376 -10.89 25.86 18.85
C ALA A 376 -12.34 26.04 18.35
N ASN A 377 -12.49 26.15 17.03
CA ASN A 377 -13.78 26.44 16.37
C ASN A 377 -14.19 25.35 15.37
N ASP A 378 -13.39 24.29 15.22
CA ASP A 378 -13.65 23.21 14.27
C ASP A 378 -14.12 21.95 15.03
N PRO A 379 -15.40 21.55 14.95
CA PRO A 379 -15.90 20.44 15.74
C PRO A 379 -15.23 19.10 15.41
N ALA A 380 -14.72 18.43 16.45
CA ALA A 380 -14.20 17.07 16.40
C ALA A 380 -15.34 16.05 16.53
N GLU A 381 -16.39 16.20 15.73
CA GLU A 381 -17.72 15.61 15.97
C GLU A 381 -17.82 14.07 15.90
N VAL A 382 -16.74 13.41 15.50
CA VAL A 382 -16.59 11.94 15.43
C VAL A 382 -15.79 11.38 16.60
N MET A 383 -15.33 12.23 17.50
CA MET A 383 -14.49 11.87 18.64
C MET A 383 -15.08 12.42 19.94
N LEU A 384 -14.65 11.84 21.06
CA LEU A 384 -14.95 12.30 22.40
C LEU A 384 -13.64 12.46 23.19
N ALA A 385 -13.62 13.38 24.15
CA ALA A 385 -12.48 13.58 25.04
C ALA A 385 -12.88 13.36 26.51
N VAL A 386 -11.96 12.83 27.31
CA VAL A 386 -12.14 12.73 28.76
C VAL A 386 -11.76 14.06 29.40
N ASP A 387 -12.73 14.74 30.00
CA ASP A 387 -12.55 16.02 30.71
C ASP A 387 -12.00 15.74 32.11
N LEU A 388 -10.67 15.60 32.21
CA LEU A 388 -10.00 15.16 33.43
C LEU A 388 -10.12 16.20 34.55
N ASN A 389 -10.20 17.48 34.18
CA ASN A 389 -10.26 18.61 35.11
C ASN A 389 -11.69 19.16 35.35
N ASN A 390 -12.68 18.65 34.61
CA ASN A 390 -14.11 18.97 34.72
C ASN A 390 -14.42 20.46 34.45
N ASN A 391 -13.80 21.05 33.42
CA ASN A 391 -14.05 22.45 33.03
C ASN A 391 -14.93 22.59 31.77
N GLY A 392 -15.35 21.46 31.17
CA GLY A 392 -16.19 21.40 29.99
C GLY A 392 -15.46 21.74 28.68
N LYS A 393 -14.14 21.63 28.63
CA LYS A 393 -13.33 21.88 27.43
C LYS A 393 -12.22 20.85 27.35
N ARG A 394 -11.85 20.47 26.13
CA ARG A 394 -10.66 19.63 25.91
C ARG A 394 -9.41 20.50 26.03
N ASP A 395 -8.65 20.31 27.09
CA ASP A 395 -7.34 20.94 27.32
C ASP A 395 -6.17 20.06 26.84
N SER A 396 -4.96 20.62 26.85
CA SER A 396 -3.75 19.80 26.66
C SER A 396 -3.64 18.76 27.77
N GLY A 397 -3.33 17.53 27.39
CA GLY A 397 -3.30 16.37 28.26
C GLY A 397 -4.67 15.76 28.57
N GLU A 398 -5.73 16.17 27.88
CA GLU A 398 -7.02 15.49 27.95
C GLU A 398 -7.18 14.52 26.77
N PRO A 399 -7.26 13.20 27.05
CA PRO A 399 -7.16 12.17 26.04
C PRO A 399 -8.43 12.05 25.21
N VAL A 400 -8.26 11.68 23.95
CA VAL A 400 -9.35 11.32 23.03
C VAL A 400 -9.59 9.82 23.13
N VAL A 401 -10.87 9.41 23.19
CA VAL A 401 -11.26 8.01 23.38
C VAL A 401 -11.46 7.30 22.04
N THR A 402 -10.90 6.10 21.92
CA THR A 402 -11.04 5.19 20.77
C THR A 402 -11.27 3.75 21.24
N ASN A 403 -12.46 3.22 20.96
CA ASN A 403 -12.92 1.89 21.38
C ASN A 403 -13.21 1.03 20.14
N ALA A 404 -12.15 0.73 19.38
CA ALA A 404 -12.25 0.05 18.10
C ALA A 404 -12.57 -1.45 18.24
N PHE A 405 -12.06 -2.09 19.29
CA PHE A 405 -12.17 -3.53 19.53
C PHE A 405 -12.03 -3.83 21.02
N GLU A 406 -12.50 -5.00 21.42
CA GLU A 406 -12.23 -5.56 22.74
C GLU A 406 -10.73 -5.82 22.96
N PRO A 407 -10.22 -5.69 24.19
CA PRO A 407 -8.84 -6.03 24.50
C PRO A 407 -8.46 -7.44 24.07
N PHE A 408 -7.36 -7.56 23.32
CA PHE A 408 -6.74 -8.84 23.02
C PHE A 408 -5.22 -8.76 23.18
N GLY A 409 -4.61 -9.92 23.41
CA GLY A 409 -3.17 -10.08 23.33
C GLY A 409 -2.78 -10.44 21.91
N ASP A 410 -2.11 -9.52 21.21
CA ASP A 410 -1.51 -9.74 19.90
C ASP A 410 -0.22 -10.57 20.05
N VAL A 411 -0.41 -11.84 20.40
CA VAL A 411 0.62 -12.80 20.84
C VAL A 411 0.64 -14.04 19.96
N GLY A 412 0.00 -13.97 18.80
CA GLY A 412 -0.02 -15.06 17.84
C GLY A 412 -0.99 -16.19 18.20
N THR A 413 -1.24 -17.03 17.19
CA THR A 413 -2.24 -18.11 17.26
C THR A 413 -1.93 -19.21 18.27
N ASP A 414 -0.72 -19.24 18.83
CA ASP A 414 -0.35 -20.15 19.89
C ASP A 414 -0.69 -19.65 21.31
N GLY A 415 -1.13 -18.39 21.41
CA GLY A 415 -1.62 -17.74 22.62
C GLY A 415 -0.52 -17.36 23.61
N LYS A 416 0.75 -17.22 23.19
CA LYS A 416 1.87 -16.86 24.08
C LYS A 416 2.70 -15.74 23.50
N ALA A 417 2.92 -14.70 24.31
CA ALA A 417 3.87 -13.66 23.93
C ALA A 417 5.29 -14.24 23.89
N ASP A 418 6.15 -13.73 23.01
CA ASP A 418 7.58 -14.06 22.91
C ASP A 418 8.26 -14.39 24.25
N LYS A 419 8.08 -13.51 25.24
CA LYS A 419 8.72 -13.59 26.57
C LYS A 419 8.31 -14.81 27.39
N ASP A 420 7.15 -15.39 27.09
CA ASP A 420 6.53 -16.51 27.77
C ASP A 420 6.79 -17.84 27.03
N GLU A 421 7.51 -17.79 25.91
CA GLU A 421 7.84 -18.95 25.10
C GLU A 421 9.07 -19.71 25.61
N PRO A 422 9.07 -21.06 25.53
CA PRO A 422 10.24 -21.85 25.88
C PRO A 422 11.47 -21.50 25.04
N GLY A 423 12.51 -20.99 25.70
CA GLY A 423 13.77 -20.63 25.04
C GLY A 423 13.92 -19.15 24.69
N TYR A 424 12.99 -18.30 25.14
CA TYR A 424 13.09 -16.85 24.99
C TYR A 424 14.39 -16.28 25.56
N ASN A 425 15.04 -15.47 24.74
CA ASN A 425 16.15 -14.62 25.14
C ASN A 425 16.11 -13.33 24.33
N ALA A 426 15.85 -12.20 24.97
CA ALA A 426 15.71 -10.90 24.32
C ALA A 426 16.89 -10.49 23.39
N ALA A 427 18.10 -11.02 23.60
CA ALA A 427 19.27 -10.69 22.79
C ALA A 427 19.59 -11.75 21.72
N THR A 428 19.38 -13.03 22.01
CA THR A 428 19.87 -14.12 21.15
C THR A 428 18.78 -14.99 20.54
N ASN A 429 17.55 -14.95 21.08
CA ASN A 429 16.39 -15.66 20.58
C ASN A 429 15.11 -14.90 20.99
N PRO A 430 14.89 -13.69 20.44
CA PRO A 430 13.78 -12.84 20.85
C PRO A 430 12.42 -13.35 20.33
N ASP A 431 12.41 -14.27 19.37
CA ASP A 431 11.23 -14.83 18.70
C ASP A 431 11.32 -16.38 18.65
N PRO A 432 11.16 -17.09 19.79
CA PRO A 432 11.34 -18.55 19.86
C PRO A 432 10.43 -19.37 18.95
N ASN A 433 9.14 -19.03 18.85
CA ASN A 433 8.16 -19.74 18.03
C ASN A 433 8.12 -19.24 16.57
N LYS A 434 8.80 -18.13 16.25
CA LYS A 434 9.05 -17.63 14.89
C LYS A 434 7.81 -17.14 14.16
N ASP A 435 6.83 -16.68 14.91
CA ASP A 435 5.54 -16.22 14.42
C ASP A 435 5.35 -14.71 14.58
N ASN A 436 6.37 -13.98 15.04
CA ASN A 436 6.41 -12.52 14.95
C ASN A 436 6.22 -12.03 13.52
N TRP A 437 5.17 -11.25 13.27
CA TRP A 437 4.86 -10.72 11.95
C TRP A 437 5.83 -9.63 11.51
N HIS A 438 6.24 -9.68 10.24
CA HIS A 438 6.95 -8.59 9.59
C HIS A 438 6.74 -8.66 8.08
N TYR A 439 6.27 -7.57 7.48
CA TYR A 439 5.90 -7.51 6.06
C TYR A 439 6.97 -7.99 5.05
N LEU A 440 8.28 -7.91 5.37
CA LEU A 440 9.35 -8.52 4.55
C LEU A 440 9.79 -9.91 5.02
N ARG A 441 9.91 -10.11 6.33
CA ARG A 441 10.65 -11.24 6.92
C ARG A 441 9.70 -12.39 7.22
N ASN A 442 8.55 -12.05 7.81
CA ASN A 442 7.51 -12.97 8.20
C ASN A 442 6.12 -12.42 7.86
N PRO A 443 5.76 -12.32 6.56
CA PRO A 443 4.48 -11.72 6.20
C PRO A 443 3.26 -12.58 6.63
N LEU A 444 3.52 -13.82 7.06
CA LEU A 444 2.54 -14.78 7.57
C LEU A 444 2.55 -14.93 9.09
N GLY A 445 3.39 -14.16 9.79
CA GLY A 445 3.39 -14.17 11.25
C GLY A 445 2.06 -13.69 11.83
N THR A 446 1.72 -14.19 13.01
CA THR A 446 0.48 -13.85 13.71
C THR A 446 0.75 -12.99 14.93
N GLU A 447 1.92 -13.08 15.56
CA GLU A 447 2.26 -12.24 16.70
C GLU A 447 2.67 -10.81 16.27
N LEU A 448 2.19 -9.83 17.05
CA LEU A 448 2.34 -8.39 16.86
C LEU A 448 1.75 -7.83 15.55
N ASN A 449 0.90 -8.56 14.83
CA ASN A 449 0.43 -8.14 13.49
C ASN A 449 -0.64 -7.01 13.51
N ALA A 450 -1.03 -6.57 14.71
CA ALA A 450 -2.04 -5.55 14.99
C ALA A 450 -3.47 -5.89 14.53
N ASP A 451 -3.76 -7.16 14.28
CA ASP A 451 -5.10 -7.70 14.01
C ASP A 451 -5.35 -8.89 14.95
N PHE A 452 -6.61 -9.18 15.26
CA PHE A 452 -6.92 -10.35 16.08
C PHE A 452 -6.88 -11.63 15.24
N ASP A 453 -6.08 -12.59 15.68
CA ASP A 453 -6.00 -13.93 15.10
C ASP A 453 -6.67 -14.99 15.99
N ALA A 454 -7.38 -15.93 15.34
CA ALA A 454 -8.04 -17.01 16.06
C ALA A 454 -7.02 -17.90 16.81
N GLY A 455 -7.07 -17.85 18.13
CA GLY A 455 -6.10 -18.51 19.03
C GLY A 455 -5.54 -17.56 20.07
N GLU A 456 -5.56 -16.26 19.77
CA GLU A 456 -5.15 -15.21 20.68
C GLU A 456 -6.11 -15.05 21.87
N PRO A 457 -5.58 -14.77 23.08
CA PRO A 457 -6.39 -14.46 24.24
C PRO A 457 -7.03 -13.08 24.10
N TYR A 458 -8.30 -12.97 24.50
CA TYR A 458 -9.01 -11.70 24.59
C TYR A 458 -9.84 -11.61 25.86
N GLU A 459 -10.21 -10.38 26.23
CA GLU A 459 -11.10 -10.09 27.33
C GLU A 459 -12.49 -9.73 26.78
N ASP A 460 -13.48 -10.58 27.05
CA ASP A 460 -14.89 -10.40 26.70
C ASP A 460 -15.57 -9.40 27.66
N VAL A 461 -15.09 -8.15 27.60
CA VAL A 461 -15.46 -7.04 28.50
C VAL A 461 -16.03 -5.86 27.74
N GLY A 462 -16.39 -6.06 26.47
CA GLY A 462 -16.91 -5.02 25.58
C GLY A 462 -15.86 -4.05 25.06
N LEU A 463 -16.30 -3.22 24.10
CA LEU A 463 -15.44 -2.27 23.39
C LEU A 463 -14.80 -1.23 24.31
N ASP A 464 -15.41 -0.89 25.45
CA ASP A 464 -14.82 0.06 26.41
C ASP A 464 -13.68 -0.55 27.26
N GLY A 465 -13.50 -1.87 27.20
CA GLY A 465 -12.45 -2.59 27.89
C GLY A 465 -12.65 -2.72 29.40
N VAL A 466 -13.85 -2.47 29.93
CA VAL A 466 -14.14 -2.46 31.37
C VAL A 466 -15.28 -3.42 31.68
N ALA A 467 -15.01 -4.41 32.54
CA ALA A 467 -16.02 -5.39 32.92
C ALA A 467 -17.22 -4.79 33.68
N ALA A 468 -18.39 -5.37 33.44
CA ALA A 468 -19.69 -5.10 34.02
C ALA A 468 -20.21 -3.67 33.78
N THR A 469 -19.94 -3.10 32.60
CA THR A 469 -20.46 -1.79 32.20
C THR A 469 -21.82 -1.91 31.51
N CYS A 470 -22.51 -0.77 31.35
CA CYS A 470 -23.84 -0.79 30.77
C CYS A 470 -23.77 -0.93 29.24
N GLN A 471 -24.35 -2.02 28.74
CA GLN A 471 -24.44 -2.34 27.32
C GLN A 471 -25.45 -1.45 26.57
N MET A 472 -25.06 -0.98 25.38
CA MET A 472 -25.93 -0.27 24.45
C MET A 472 -27.10 -1.15 24.02
N ALA A 473 -28.31 -0.61 24.12
CA ALA A 473 -29.51 -1.23 23.62
C ALA A 473 -30.52 -0.18 23.15
N ALA A 474 -31.37 -0.54 22.18
CA ALA A 474 -32.38 0.38 21.65
C ALA A 474 -33.30 0.89 22.77
N GLY A 475 -33.39 2.22 22.90
CA GLY A 475 -34.22 2.88 23.93
C GLY A 475 -33.61 2.93 25.33
N VAL A 476 -32.37 2.46 25.50
CA VAL A 476 -31.60 2.59 26.75
C VAL A 476 -30.62 3.75 26.62
N SER A 477 -30.75 4.74 27.50
CA SER A 477 -29.91 5.94 27.52
C SER A 477 -28.78 5.82 28.54
N GLY A 478 -27.61 6.41 28.25
CA GLY A 478 -26.49 6.47 29.19
C GLY A 478 -25.67 5.18 29.29
N CYS A 479 -25.81 4.30 28.30
CA CYS A 479 -25.05 3.07 28.13
C CYS A 479 -24.31 3.17 26.82
N TYR A 480 -23.00 2.89 26.83
CA TYR A 480 -22.10 3.20 25.71
C TYR A 480 -21.27 2.00 25.27
N ASP A 481 -21.31 0.90 26.02
CA ASP A 481 -20.52 -0.28 25.73
C ASP A 481 -21.23 -1.24 24.77
N PHE A 482 -20.47 -2.12 24.13
CA PHE A 482 -20.97 -3.12 23.21
C PHE A 482 -20.10 -4.36 23.24
N GLY A 483 -20.74 -5.52 23.25
CA GLY A 483 -20.08 -6.81 23.01
C GLY A 483 -19.89 -7.66 24.26
N GLU A 484 -19.95 -7.07 25.45
CA GLU A 484 -19.60 -7.75 26.70
C GLU A 484 -20.39 -9.05 26.95
N GLY A 485 -19.64 -10.08 27.34
CA GLY A 485 -20.14 -11.34 27.89
C GLY A 485 -20.78 -12.25 26.84
N ASN A 486 -20.46 -12.07 25.56
CA ASN A 486 -21.06 -12.83 24.46
C ASN A 486 -20.24 -14.07 24.03
N GLY A 487 -19.04 -14.23 24.58
CA GLY A 487 -18.14 -15.35 24.34
C GLY A 487 -17.38 -15.29 23.02
N THR A 488 -17.28 -14.13 22.38
CA THR A 488 -16.53 -13.89 21.14
C THR A 488 -15.80 -12.55 21.19
N TRP A 489 -14.62 -12.46 20.56
CA TRP A 489 -13.92 -11.18 20.44
C TRP A 489 -14.70 -10.23 19.53
N ASP A 490 -15.04 -9.05 20.06
CA ASP A 490 -15.77 -8.04 19.31
C ASP A 490 -14.88 -6.95 18.71
N LEU A 491 -14.99 -6.85 17.39
CA LEU A 491 -14.59 -5.67 16.62
C LEU A 491 -15.82 -4.77 16.41
N SER A 492 -15.64 -3.46 16.63
CA SER A 492 -16.65 -2.43 16.38
C SER A 492 -17.31 -2.63 15.01
N PRO A 493 -18.66 -2.66 14.94
CA PRO A 493 -19.37 -2.73 13.66
C PRO A 493 -19.02 -1.58 12.69
N ASN A 494 -18.59 -0.43 13.21
CA ASN A 494 -18.09 0.65 12.37
C ASN A 494 -16.72 0.31 11.78
N VAL A 495 -15.80 -0.25 12.56
CA VAL A 495 -14.48 -0.67 12.08
C VAL A 495 -14.58 -1.88 11.12
N LYS A 496 -15.51 -2.81 11.37
CA LYS A 496 -15.83 -3.91 10.43
C LYS A 496 -16.14 -3.36 9.02
N ARG A 497 -16.83 -2.21 8.89
CA ARG A 497 -17.11 -1.56 7.61
C ARG A 497 -15.86 -1.01 6.92
N TRP A 498 -14.89 -0.50 7.68
CA TRP A 498 -13.59 -0.11 7.12
C TRP A 498 -12.86 -1.32 6.54
N TYR A 499 -12.87 -2.45 7.26
CA TYR A 499 -12.26 -3.71 6.81
C TYR A 499 -12.93 -4.27 5.54
N GLU A 500 -14.19 -3.93 5.23
CA GLU A 500 -14.80 -4.26 3.93
C GLU A 500 -14.13 -3.56 2.73
N SER A 501 -13.26 -2.58 2.99
CA SER A 501 -12.50 -1.83 2.00
C SER A 501 -11.00 -2.16 2.02
N ASP A 502 -10.57 -3.09 2.87
CA ASP A 502 -9.18 -3.57 2.93
C ASP A 502 -8.81 -4.40 1.68
N PHE A 503 -7.65 -4.15 1.09
CA PHE A 503 -7.24 -4.83 -0.13
C PHE A 503 -7.01 -6.32 0.10
N LEU A 504 -6.21 -6.70 1.11
CA LEU A 504 -5.82 -8.09 1.33
C LEU A 504 -7.02 -8.95 1.75
N LYS A 505 -7.89 -8.43 2.62
CA LYS A 505 -9.14 -9.11 3.04
C LYS A 505 -10.13 -9.27 1.89
N ASN A 506 -10.19 -8.35 0.93
CA ASN A 506 -11.02 -8.54 -0.26
C ASN A 506 -10.37 -9.46 -1.30
N PHE A 507 -9.04 -9.42 -1.45
CA PHE A 507 -8.30 -10.33 -2.32
C PHE A 507 -8.47 -11.80 -1.87
N GLU A 508 -8.56 -12.04 -0.56
CA GLU A 508 -8.88 -13.35 0.01
C GLU A 508 -10.24 -13.92 -0.46
N LYS A 509 -11.22 -13.06 -0.74
CA LYS A 509 -12.55 -13.49 -1.19
C LYS A 509 -12.58 -13.88 -2.67
N LEU A 510 -11.55 -13.51 -3.43
CA LEU A 510 -11.46 -13.82 -4.86
C LEU A 510 -11.18 -15.31 -5.10
N THR A 511 -11.75 -15.84 -6.18
CA THR A 511 -11.41 -17.19 -6.66
C THR A 511 -9.96 -17.24 -7.18
N PRO A 512 -9.31 -18.41 -7.24
CA PRO A 512 -7.98 -18.54 -7.83
C PRO A 512 -7.89 -17.99 -9.27
N ALA A 513 -8.95 -18.13 -10.07
CA ALA A 513 -9.01 -17.59 -11.43
C ALA A 513 -9.05 -16.05 -11.43
N GLN A 514 -9.88 -15.44 -10.57
CA GLN A 514 -9.94 -13.98 -10.43
C GLN A 514 -8.62 -13.39 -9.92
N ARG A 515 -7.94 -14.06 -8.98
CA ARG A 515 -6.62 -13.62 -8.48
C ARG A 515 -5.56 -13.63 -9.58
N ARG A 516 -5.52 -14.68 -10.42
CA ARG A 516 -4.61 -14.74 -11.57
C ARG A 516 -4.94 -13.69 -12.64
N HIS A 517 -6.22 -13.41 -12.86
CA HIS A 517 -6.67 -12.43 -13.84
C HIS A 517 -6.29 -10.99 -13.47
N MET A 518 -6.51 -10.61 -12.21
CA MET A 518 -6.43 -9.23 -11.77
C MET A 518 -4.98 -8.72 -11.72
N SER A 519 -4.65 -7.75 -12.57
CA SER A 519 -3.33 -7.10 -12.54
C SER A 519 -3.31 -5.95 -11.53
N VAL A 520 -2.22 -5.80 -10.76
CA VAL A 520 -2.13 -4.80 -9.69
C VAL A 520 -0.83 -4.01 -9.76
N TRP A 521 -0.94 -2.68 -9.77
CA TRP A 521 0.17 -1.75 -9.65
C TRP A 521 0.01 -0.89 -8.41
N PHE A 522 1.05 -0.82 -7.58
CA PHE A 522 1.14 0.12 -6.48
C PHE A 522 2.29 1.09 -6.69
N ASP A 523 2.12 2.31 -6.19
CA ASP A 523 3.25 3.13 -5.77
C ASP A 523 3.08 3.69 -4.38
N ALA A 524 4.20 3.97 -3.73
CA ALA A 524 4.22 4.63 -2.44
C ALA A 524 5.49 5.44 -2.25
N GLY A 525 5.32 6.66 -1.73
CA GLY A 525 6.43 7.48 -1.28
C GLY A 525 6.92 6.98 0.08
N ILE A 526 8.23 6.80 0.22
CA ILE A 526 8.82 6.33 1.49
C ILE A 526 8.63 7.31 2.66
N ARG A 527 8.23 8.57 2.42
CA ARG A 527 7.99 9.61 3.44
C ARG A 527 6.57 10.17 3.36
N ASP A 528 5.62 9.37 2.89
CA ASP A 528 4.21 9.73 2.89
C ASP A 528 3.73 10.00 4.33
N PHE A 529 2.96 11.08 4.55
CA PHE A 529 2.48 11.43 5.89
C PHE A 529 1.40 10.48 6.42
N LEU A 530 0.85 9.60 5.58
CA LEU A 530 -0.03 8.49 5.95
C LEU A 530 0.72 7.15 6.06
N ASN A 531 2.06 7.17 5.92
CA ASN A 531 2.90 5.97 5.90
C ASN A 531 2.50 4.93 4.82
N ASN A 532 2.02 5.40 3.66
CA ASN A 532 1.55 4.55 2.56
C ASN A 532 2.55 3.45 2.13
N SER A 533 3.86 3.70 2.21
CA SER A 533 4.84 2.65 1.91
C SER A 533 4.72 1.46 2.85
N LEU A 534 4.40 1.67 4.13
CA LEU A 534 4.18 0.60 5.11
C LEU A 534 2.86 -0.13 4.85
N ALA A 535 1.80 0.61 4.50
CA ALA A 535 0.52 0.01 4.13
C ALA A 535 0.67 -0.89 2.90
N VAL A 536 1.30 -0.41 1.82
CA VAL A 536 1.53 -1.20 0.60
C VAL A 536 2.51 -2.35 0.85
N ASN A 537 3.57 -2.12 1.62
CA ASN A 537 4.52 -3.16 2.02
C ASN A 537 3.81 -4.34 2.71
N THR A 538 2.88 -4.05 3.62
CA THR A 538 2.03 -5.04 4.30
C THR A 538 1.20 -5.83 3.30
N THR A 539 0.50 -5.15 2.40
CA THR A 539 -0.34 -5.78 1.37
C THR A 539 0.47 -6.66 0.43
N VAL A 540 1.56 -6.14 -0.15
CA VAL A 540 2.40 -6.85 -1.13
C VAL A 540 3.07 -8.06 -0.48
N GLY A 541 3.58 -7.91 0.75
CA GLY A 541 4.12 -9.03 1.53
C GLY A 541 3.09 -10.14 1.72
N GLY A 542 1.86 -9.79 2.12
CA GLY A 542 0.76 -10.75 2.26
C GLY A 542 0.34 -11.41 0.94
N LEU A 543 0.23 -10.65 -0.16
CA LEU A 543 -0.13 -11.19 -1.48
C LEU A 543 0.92 -12.18 -2.00
N MET A 544 2.20 -11.86 -1.83
CA MET A 544 3.30 -12.73 -2.26
C MET A 544 3.40 -13.98 -1.40
N ALA A 545 3.33 -13.86 -0.07
CA ALA A 545 3.53 -14.97 0.84
C ALA A 545 2.30 -15.89 1.00
N LYS A 546 1.08 -15.32 1.11
CA LYS A 546 -0.17 -16.10 1.33
C LYS A 546 -0.76 -16.63 0.03
N TYR A 547 -0.63 -15.88 -1.06
CA TYR A 547 -1.31 -16.17 -2.32
C TYR A 547 -0.38 -16.37 -3.52
N ASN A 548 0.94 -16.44 -3.30
CA ASN A 548 1.95 -16.68 -4.32
C ASN A 548 1.86 -15.69 -5.50
N GLN A 549 1.38 -14.46 -5.30
CA GLN A 549 1.28 -13.48 -6.39
C GLN A 549 2.67 -13.03 -6.85
N ALA A 550 2.86 -12.88 -8.16
CA ALA A 550 4.15 -12.54 -8.76
C ALA A 550 4.33 -11.02 -8.88
N PHE A 551 4.84 -10.39 -7.83
CA PHE A 551 5.17 -8.96 -7.84
C PHE A 551 6.62 -8.69 -8.23
N GLY A 552 6.84 -7.64 -9.02
CA GLY A 552 8.10 -6.91 -9.08
C GLY A 552 8.09 -5.77 -8.07
N VAL A 553 9.07 -5.72 -7.18
CA VAL A 553 9.25 -4.63 -6.20
C VAL A 553 10.46 -3.79 -6.58
N TYR A 554 10.28 -2.48 -6.67
CA TYR A 554 11.26 -1.55 -7.22
C TYR A 554 11.50 -0.39 -6.25
N ASP A 555 12.76 -0.16 -5.88
CA ASP A 555 13.19 0.99 -5.07
C ASP A 555 13.51 2.17 -5.99
N GLY A 556 12.49 2.96 -6.29
CA GLY A 556 12.50 4.07 -7.24
C GLY A 556 12.13 3.64 -8.66
N TYR A 557 11.84 4.63 -9.52
CA TYR A 557 11.45 4.36 -10.92
C TYR A 557 12.65 4.02 -11.82
N ALA A 558 13.82 4.61 -11.53
CA ALA A 558 15.00 4.50 -12.37
C ALA A 558 15.45 3.03 -12.60
N VAL A 559 15.24 2.16 -11.61
CA VAL A 559 15.66 0.75 -11.67
C VAL A 559 14.91 -0.07 -12.71
N LEU A 560 13.70 0.35 -13.12
CA LEU A 560 12.86 -0.38 -14.08
C LEU A 560 13.53 -0.59 -15.45
N HIS A 561 14.44 0.31 -15.85
CA HIS A 561 15.27 0.15 -17.05
C HIS A 561 16.77 0.43 -16.80
N GLY A 562 17.19 0.41 -15.53
CA GLY A 562 18.59 0.63 -15.14
C GLY A 562 19.10 2.06 -15.35
N ALA A 563 18.24 3.08 -15.28
CA ALA A 563 18.66 4.47 -15.27
C ALA A 563 19.46 4.82 -14.00
N ALA A 564 20.37 5.79 -14.14
CA ALA A 564 21.21 6.24 -13.03
C ALA A 564 20.43 7.05 -11.97
N THR A 565 19.37 7.76 -12.37
CA THR A 565 18.55 8.59 -11.48
C THR A 565 17.12 8.68 -12.00
N GLU A 566 16.16 9.07 -11.15
CA GLU A 566 14.77 9.29 -11.57
C GLU A 566 14.61 10.43 -12.58
N ALA A 567 15.54 11.38 -12.62
CA ALA A 567 15.49 12.53 -13.55
C ALA A 567 15.76 12.15 -15.01
N VAL A 568 16.37 10.99 -15.25
CA VAL A 568 16.66 10.44 -16.58
C VAL A 568 15.91 9.12 -16.81
N TYR A 569 14.95 8.80 -15.94
CA TYR A 569 14.07 7.67 -16.12
C TYR A 569 13.18 7.90 -17.35
N ASP A 570 13.07 6.88 -18.18
CA ASP A 570 12.19 6.86 -19.34
C ASP A 570 11.42 5.54 -19.39
N PHE A 571 10.11 5.62 -19.17
CA PHE A 571 9.24 4.45 -19.14
C PHE A 571 9.17 3.74 -20.51
N THR A 572 9.51 4.39 -21.62
CA THR A 572 9.51 3.75 -22.95
C THR A 572 10.71 2.82 -23.13
N LEU A 573 11.75 2.96 -22.31
CA LEU A 573 12.94 2.09 -22.34
C LEU A 573 12.81 0.88 -21.40
N VAL A 574 11.71 0.78 -20.65
CA VAL A 574 11.41 -0.37 -19.81
C VAL A 574 10.98 -1.55 -20.68
N ASP A 575 11.64 -2.69 -20.50
CA ASP A 575 11.20 -3.95 -21.10
C ASP A 575 10.05 -4.53 -20.28
N TRP A 576 8.83 -4.09 -20.60
CA TRP A 576 7.63 -4.47 -19.87
C TRP A 576 7.25 -5.94 -20.00
N ASP A 577 7.71 -6.61 -21.05
CA ASP A 577 7.45 -8.04 -21.26
C ASP A 577 8.32 -8.91 -20.33
N ASP A 578 9.43 -8.35 -19.84
CA ASP A 578 10.32 -8.96 -18.84
C ASP A 578 9.86 -8.73 -17.39
N LEU A 579 8.87 -7.88 -17.15
CA LEU A 579 8.35 -7.61 -15.80
C LEU A 579 7.19 -8.54 -15.43
N PRO A 580 7.04 -8.88 -14.13
CA PRO A 580 5.87 -9.61 -13.65
C PRO A 580 4.56 -8.86 -13.90
N GLN A 581 3.44 -9.58 -13.82
CA GLN A 581 2.10 -9.01 -13.99
C GLN A 581 1.81 -7.89 -12.98
N HIS A 582 2.24 -8.06 -11.73
CA HIS A 582 2.04 -7.08 -10.68
C HIS A 582 3.31 -6.28 -10.41
N GLY A 583 3.16 -5.01 -10.05
CA GLY A 583 4.29 -4.12 -9.78
C GLY A 583 4.09 -3.25 -8.55
N TYR A 584 5.19 -2.92 -7.88
CA TYR A 584 5.21 -1.99 -6.76
C TYR A 584 6.46 -1.11 -6.81
N ALA A 585 6.28 0.19 -6.97
CA ALA A 585 7.35 1.18 -6.93
C ALA A 585 7.37 1.96 -5.59
N ARG A 586 8.47 1.84 -4.85
CA ARG A 586 8.76 2.62 -3.64
C ARG A 586 9.65 3.79 -4.00
N TYR A 587 9.06 4.98 -4.16
CA TYR A 587 9.81 6.15 -4.63
C TYR A 587 10.29 7.03 -3.48
N GLY A 588 11.38 7.76 -3.75
CA GLY A 588 12.11 8.58 -2.80
C GLY A 588 13.50 8.03 -2.53
N ASN A 589 14.49 8.92 -2.50
CA ASN A 589 15.86 8.57 -2.19
C ASN A 589 16.01 8.33 -0.68
N PRO A 590 16.36 7.12 -0.24
CA PRO A 590 16.56 6.81 1.17
C PRO A 590 17.66 7.62 1.85
N ASP A 591 18.59 8.19 1.08
CA ASP A 591 19.72 9.02 1.50
C ASP A 591 19.55 10.51 1.12
N ALA A 592 18.33 10.95 0.82
CA ALA A 592 18.03 12.34 0.47
C ALA A 592 18.51 13.32 1.56
N THR A 593 19.11 14.42 1.11
CA THR A 593 19.42 15.57 1.98
C THR A 593 18.14 16.25 2.47
N ALA A 594 18.24 17.01 3.57
CA ALA A 594 17.10 17.79 4.06
C ALA A 594 16.49 18.71 2.99
N SER A 595 17.31 19.30 2.12
CA SER A 595 16.85 20.16 1.01
C SER A 595 16.04 19.37 -0.03
N GLN A 596 16.49 18.15 -0.38
CA GLN A 596 15.76 17.28 -1.31
C GLN A 596 14.43 16.80 -0.70
N ILE A 597 14.42 16.47 0.59
CA ILE A 597 13.18 16.14 1.32
C ILE A 597 12.22 17.34 1.32
N MET A 598 12.72 18.55 1.58
CA MET A 598 11.93 19.79 1.49
C MET A 598 11.40 20.06 0.08
N GLY A 599 12.13 19.62 -0.96
CA GLY A 599 11.70 19.65 -2.36
C GLY A 599 10.71 18.53 -2.76
N GLY A 600 10.30 17.67 -1.81
CA GLY A 600 9.24 16.69 -2.00
C GLY A 600 9.69 15.24 -2.16
N ASP A 601 10.99 14.92 -2.04
CA ASP A 601 11.49 13.57 -2.28
C ASP A 601 10.83 12.50 -1.40
N GLY A 602 10.12 11.57 -2.04
CA GLY A 602 9.45 10.45 -1.38
C GLY A 602 8.19 10.83 -0.59
N ARG A 603 7.70 12.07 -0.68
CA ARG A 603 6.47 12.50 0.00
C ARG A 603 5.20 12.07 -0.74
N HIS A 604 4.03 12.35 -0.18
CA HIS A 604 2.72 11.90 -0.67
C HIS A 604 2.45 12.13 -2.17
N VAL A 605 2.78 13.31 -2.67
CA VAL A 605 2.75 13.63 -4.12
C VAL A 605 4.10 13.33 -4.76
N GLY A 606 5.20 13.66 -4.07
CA GLY A 606 6.57 13.53 -4.57
C GLY A 606 7.10 14.81 -5.22
N THR A 607 8.34 14.77 -5.71
CA THR A 607 8.90 15.84 -6.56
C THR A 607 8.16 15.96 -7.90
N ALA A 608 8.37 17.05 -8.64
CA ALA A 608 7.78 17.22 -9.97
C ALA A 608 8.13 16.05 -10.93
N VAL A 609 9.36 15.52 -10.83
CA VAL A 609 9.80 14.34 -11.60
C VAL A 609 9.04 13.09 -11.16
N GLN A 610 8.90 12.87 -9.85
CA GLN A 610 8.14 11.74 -9.31
C GLN A 610 6.69 11.79 -9.77
N VAL A 611 6.01 12.94 -9.73
CA VAL A 611 4.61 13.07 -10.19
C VAL A 611 4.42 12.54 -11.62
N ILE A 612 5.32 12.92 -12.54
CA ILE A 612 5.26 12.45 -13.93
C ILE A 612 5.51 10.94 -14.00
N ASN A 613 6.59 10.48 -13.38
CA ASN A 613 6.99 9.06 -13.41
C ASN A 613 5.91 8.14 -12.86
N ARG A 614 5.24 8.54 -11.77
CA ARG A 614 4.14 7.78 -11.14
C ARG A 614 3.00 7.52 -12.12
N ALA A 615 2.52 8.58 -12.79
CA ALA A 615 1.41 8.47 -13.73
C ALA A 615 1.81 7.75 -15.02
N THR A 616 2.93 8.13 -15.65
CA THR A 616 3.34 7.53 -16.93
C THR A 616 3.69 6.05 -16.80
N THR A 617 4.35 5.66 -15.71
CA THR A 617 4.70 4.25 -15.44
C THR A 617 3.46 3.40 -15.24
N ALA A 618 2.46 3.87 -14.49
CA ALA A 618 1.22 3.14 -14.29
C ALA A 618 0.44 2.91 -15.61
N PHE A 619 0.41 3.92 -16.49
CA PHE A 619 -0.25 3.79 -17.80
C PHE A 619 0.57 2.92 -18.78
N ALA A 620 1.90 2.99 -18.75
CA ALA A 620 2.77 2.13 -19.53
C ALA A 620 2.65 0.65 -19.11
N TRP A 621 2.58 0.40 -17.80
CA TRP A 621 2.29 -0.93 -17.26
C TRP A 621 0.91 -1.43 -17.72
N LEU A 622 -0.12 -0.58 -17.66
CA LEU A 622 -1.47 -0.91 -18.06
C LEU A 622 -1.57 -1.24 -19.57
N ASP A 623 -0.87 -0.49 -20.43
CA ASP A 623 -0.80 -0.76 -21.88
C ASP A 623 -0.43 -2.22 -22.18
N LYS A 624 0.33 -2.86 -21.29
CA LYS A 624 0.84 -4.22 -21.47
C LYS A 624 -0.05 -5.29 -20.85
N ARG A 625 -1.14 -4.91 -20.16
CA ARG A 625 -2.09 -5.87 -19.57
C ARG A 625 -3.22 -6.29 -20.51
N TRP A 626 -3.43 -5.53 -21.59
CA TRP A 626 -4.48 -5.79 -22.57
C TRP A 626 -3.89 -6.24 -23.91
N PRO A 627 -4.23 -7.46 -24.39
CA PRO A 627 -3.82 -7.89 -25.72
C PRO A 627 -4.60 -7.15 -26.82
N ASP A 628 -4.14 -7.26 -28.06
CA ASP A 628 -4.85 -6.79 -29.26
C ASP A 628 -5.32 -5.32 -29.19
N GLY A 629 -4.42 -4.44 -28.77
CA GLY A 629 -4.65 -2.99 -28.70
C GLY A 629 -4.52 -2.27 -30.05
N ASP A 630 -5.40 -1.30 -30.32
CA ASP A 630 -5.31 -0.44 -31.52
C ASP A 630 -4.10 0.49 -31.42
N ARG A 631 -3.13 0.30 -32.31
CA ARG A 631 -1.90 1.11 -32.43
C ARG A 631 -1.75 1.73 -33.81
N ASP A 632 -2.82 1.77 -34.60
CA ASP A 632 -2.75 2.22 -35.99
C ASP A 632 -2.26 3.66 -36.10
N ASP A 633 -1.52 3.95 -37.18
CA ASP A 633 -0.97 5.27 -37.44
C ASP A 633 -2.05 6.36 -37.48
N THR A 634 -1.80 7.45 -36.78
CA THR A 634 -2.61 8.67 -36.80
C THR A 634 -1.78 9.84 -36.30
N LEU A 635 -2.04 11.04 -36.81
CA LEU A 635 -1.50 12.31 -36.29
C LEU A 635 -2.56 13.12 -35.53
N ASP A 636 -3.78 12.59 -35.39
CA ASP A 636 -4.81 13.17 -34.54
C ASP A 636 -4.39 13.09 -33.06
N GLY A 637 -4.56 14.18 -32.30
CA GLY A 637 -4.15 14.25 -30.89
C GLY A 637 -5.18 13.70 -29.89
N GLY A 638 -6.29 13.11 -30.36
CA GLY A 638 -7.43 12.77 -29.51
C GLY A 638 -8.24 14.01 -29.08
N GLU A 639 -9.19 13.80 -28.20
CA GLU A 639 -10.08 14.87 -27.70
C GLU A 639 -10.24 14.78 -26.18
N ILE A 640 -9.99 15.90 -25.49
CA ILE A 640 -10.22 16.07 -24.05
C ILE A 640 -11.51 16.86 -23.85
N ILE A 641 -12.47 16.29 -23.12
CA ILE A 641 -13.79 16.87 -22.82
C ILE A 641 -13.94 16.94 -21.29
N LYS A 642 -13.92 18.15 -20.73
CA LYS A 642 -13.80 18.34 -19.27
C LYS A 642 -15.13 18.45 -18.52
N ASP A 643 -16.17 18.95 -19.18
CA ASP A 643 -17.40 19.41 -18.52
C ASP A 643 -18.59 18.50 -18.82
N GLN A 644 -18.40 17.18 -18.74
CA GLN A 644 -19.51 16.24 -18.89
C GLN A 644 -20.21 16.02 -17.55
N THR A 645 -21.49 15.67 -17.62
CA THR A 645 -22.29 15.30 -16.44
C THR A 645 -23.16 14.11 -16.77
N PHE A 646 -23.34 13.22 -15.81
CA PHE A 646 -24.44 12.24 -15.84
C PHE A 646 -25.24 12.35 -14.53
N MET A 647 -26.49 11.88 -14.56
CA MET A 647 -27.33 11.82 -13.38
C MET A 647 -27.42 10.37 -12.92
N SER A 648 -27.01 10.09 -11.69
CA SER A 648 -27.15 8.76 -11.09
C SER A 648 -28.61 8.48 -10.70
N SER A 649 -28.94 7.22 -10.45
CA SER A 649 -30.30 6.76 -10.11
C SER A 649 -30.88 7.45 -8.87
N ASN A 650 -30.03 7.87 -7.93
CA ASN A 650 -30.43 8.62 -6.74
C ASN A 650 -30.61 10.15 -6.98
N GLY A 651 -30.50 10.60 -8.23
CA GLY A 651 -30.68 12.00 -8.62
C GLY A 651 -29.48 12.92 -8.34
N ARG A 652 -28.30 12.37 -7.98
CA ARG A 652 -27.07 13.16 -7.91
C ARG A 652 -26.58 13.45 -9.33
N VAL A 653 -26.37 14.73 -9.63
CA VAL A 653 -25.69 15.15 -10.85
C VAL A 653 -24.19 15.03 -10.61
N THR A 654 -23.54 14.14 -11.35
CA THR A 654 -22.14 13.79 -11.17
C THR A 654 -21.33 14.24 -12.38
N PRO A 655 -20.43 15.22 -12.22
CA PRO A 655 -19.47 15.60 -13.25
C PRO A 655 -18.54 14.44 -13.59
N PHE A 656 -18.03 14.42 -14.82
CA PHE A 656 -16.90 13.58 -15.20
C PHE A 656 -16.12 14.25 -16.34
N GLY A 657 -14.84 13.92 -16.43
CA GLY A 657 -14.02 14.26 -17.59
C GLY A 657 -13.90 13.07 -18.52
N LEU A 658 -13.63 13.30 -19.80
CA LEU A 658 -13.49 12.26 -20.80
C LEU A 658 -12.30 12.58 -21.73
N PHE A 659 -11.57 11.54 -22.08
CA PHE A 659 -10.62 11.57 -23.19
C PHE A 659 -10.98 10.50 -24.21
N LEU A 660 -11.10 10.92 -25.47
CA LEU A 660 -11.25 10.04 -26.61
C LEU A 660 -9.90 9.94 -27.32
N PRO A 661 -9.41 8.72 -27.60
CA PRO A 661 -8.04 8.53 -28.08
C PRO A 661 -7.84 9.06 -29.52
N PRO A 662 -6.57 9.29 -29.91
CA PRO A 662 -6.17 9.59 -31.28
C PRO A 662 -6.89 8.77 -32.35
N GLY A 663 -7.52 9.46 -33.29
CA GLY A 663 -8.21 8.87 -34.43
C GLY A 663 -9.62 8.37 -34.12
N TYR A 664 -10.14 8.55 -32.90
CA TYR A 664 -11.50 8.11 -32.54
C TYR A 664 -12.59 8.71 -33.45
N LYS A 665 -12.47 9.97 -33.90
CA LYS A 665 -13.48 10.60 -34.77
C LYS A 665 -13.28 10.36 -36.26
N LEU A 666 -12.20 9.68 -36.65
CA LEU A 666 -11.92 9.43 -38.07
C LEU A 666 -12.93 8.45 -38.66
N PRO A 667 -13.51 8.72 -39.85
CA PRO A 667 -14.51 7.86 -40.48
C PRO A 667 -14.07 6.40 -40.64
N GLU A 668 -12.81 6.16 -40.98
CA GLU A 668 -12.20 4.83 -41.10
C GLU A 668 -12.20 4.03 -39.79
N ASN A 669 -12.22 4.72 -38.64
CA ASN A 669 -12.26 4.11 -37.31
C ASN A 669 -13.67 4.03 -36.72
N ALA A 670 -14.73 4.33 -37.50
CA ALA A 670 -16.11 4.33 -37.01
C ALA A 670 -16.57 2.98 -36.43
N GLY A 671 -15.97 1.87 -36.88
CA GLY A 671 -16.24 0.52 -36.37
C GLY A 671 -15.35 0.08 -35.20
N LYS A 672 -14.30 0.85 -34.86
CA LYS A 672 -13.36 0.49 -33.78
C LYS A 672 -13.94 0.74 -32.41
N ARG A 673 -13.52 -0.09 -31.46
CA ARG A 673 -13.89 -0.06 -30.05
C ARG A 673 -12.64 -0.11 -29.17
N TYR A 674 -12.67 0.59 -28.05
CA TYR A 674 -11.50 0.87 -27.23
C TYR A 674 -11.68 0.36 -25.78
N PRO A 675 -10.62 -0.14 -25.12
CA PRO A 675 -10.62 -0.32 -23.67
C PRO A 675 -10.91 1.00 -22.94
N VAL A 676 -11.32 0.92 -21.67
CA VAL A 676 -11.67 2.09 -20.86
C VAL A 676 -10.87 2.12 -19.55
N VAL A 677 -10.22 3.25 -19.28
CA VAL A 677 -9.53 3.52 -18.02
C VAL A 677 -10.36 4.50 -17.20
N TYR A 678 -10.81 4.10 -16.02
CA TYR A 678 -11.47 5.00 -15.07
C TYR A 678 -10.42 5.58 -14.13
N PHE A 679 -10.19 6.89 -14.21
CA PHE A 679 -9.15 7.58 -13.47
C PHE A 679 -9.76 8.49 -12.38
N SER A 680 -9.58 8.09 -11.12
CA SER A 680 -10.12 8.77 -9.94
C SER A 680 -9.11 9.76 -9.34
N HIS A 681 -9.57 10.97 -9.02
CA HIS A 681 -8.74 12.04 -8.47
C HIS A 681 -8.57 11.99 -6.94
N GLY A 682 -7.56 12.71 -6.45
CA GLY A 682 -7.24 12.85 -5.03
C GLY A 682 -8.15 13.80 -4.26
N TYR A 683 -7.98 13.86 -2.95
CA TYR A 683 -8.77 14.74 -2.07
C TYR A 683 -8.51 16.22 -2.41
N GLY A 684 -9.57 17.02 -2.53
CA GLY A 684 -9.48 18.44 -2.89
C GLY A 684 -9.40 18.74 -4.40
N MET A 685 -9.40 17.72 -5.26
CA MET A 685 -9.43 17.87 -6.72
C MET A 685 -10.84 17.66 -7.29
N GLU A 686 -10.99 17.85 -8.60
CA GLU A 686 -12.15 17.45 -9.40
C GLU A 686 -11.71 16.86 -10.76
N PRO A 687 -12.60 16.21 -11.54
CA PRO A 687 -12.19 15.47 -12.76
C PRO A 687 -11.34 16.24 -13.75
N LYS A 688 -11.66 17.51 -13.98
CA LYS A 688 -10.97 18.35 -14.97
C LYS A 688 -9.50 18.61 -14.62
N ASP A 689 -9.13 18.50 -13.35
CA ASP A 689 -7.76 18.73 -12.88
C ASP A 689 -6.81 17.61 -13.31
N LEU A 690 -7.35 16.39 -13.52
CA LEU A 690 -6.61 15.26 -14.07
C LEU A 690 -6.75 15.13 -15.59
N ALA A 691 -7.82 15.68 -16.17
CA ALA A 691 -8.13 15.54 -17.59
C ALA A 691 -6.98 15.99 -18.52
N ASP A 692 -6.21 17.00 -18.09
CA ASP A 692 -5.07 17.51 -18.86
C ASP A 692 -3.90 16.52 -18.97
N LEU A 693 -3.78 15.54 -18.07
CA LEU A 693 -2.77 14.49 -18.21
C LEU A 693 -2.99 13.65 -19.47
N SER A 694 -4.20 13.64 -20.04
CA SER A 694 -4.49 12.96 -21.30
C SER A 694 -3.60 13.44 -22.45
N ALA A 695 -3.16 14.70 -22.45
CA ALA A 695 -2.26 15.20 -23.49
C ALA A 695 -0.89 14.49 -23.47
N VAL A 696 -0.41 14.11 -22.28
CA VAL A 696 0.82 13.33 -22.14
C VAL A 696 0.63 11.94 -22.77
N PHE A 697 -0.45 11.25 -22.41
CA PHE A 697 -0.72 9.89 -22.92
C PHE A 697 -1.04 9.88 -24.42
N ALA A 698 -1.75 10.89 -24.92
CA ALA A 698 -2.08 11.04 -26.34
C ALA A 698 -0.83 11.03 -27.21
N ASN A 699 0.23 11.74 -26.80
CA ASN A 699 1.50 11.80 -27.54
C ASN A 699 2.13 10.42 -27.72
N TYR A 700 1.88 9.47 -26.81
CA TYR A 700 2.37 8.10 -26.89
C TYR A 700 1.46 7.15 -27.70
N MET A 701 0.31 7.62 -28.18
CA MET A 701 -0.65 6.84 -28.97
C MET A 701 -0.63 7.19 -30.48
N THR A 702 0.19 8.15 -30.90
CA THR A 702 0.24 8.65 -32.29
C THR A 702 1.37 8.02 -33.10
N ALA A 703 1.35 8.30 -34.42
CA ALA A 703 2.40 7.93 -35.35
C ALA A 703 3.75 8.63 -35.09
N GLU A 704 3.80 9.62 -34.19
CA GLU A 704 5.07 10.26 -33.77
C GLU A 704 5.95 9.28 -32.97
N GLN A 705 5.35 8.29 -32.31
CA GLN A 705 6.10 7.23 -31.64
C GLN A 705 6.31 6.00 -32.54
N PRO A 706 7.50 5.37 -32.48
CA PRO A 706 7.72 4.02 -33.03
C PRO A 706 6.69 3.02 -32.47
N LEU A 707 6.29 2.05 -33.30
CA LEU A 707 5.29 1.05 -32.91
C LEU A 707 5.66 0.28 -31.62
N GLU A 708 6.95 0.04 -31.39
CA GLU A 708 7.49 -0.62 -30.20
C GLU A 708 7.18 0.12 -28.88
N TYR A 709 7.12 1.46 -28.91
CA TYR A 709 6.87 2.31 -27.74
C TYR A 709 5.45 2.87 -27.71
N ARG A 710 4.66 2.62 -28.76
CA ARG A 710 3.34 3.20 -28.93
C ARG A 710 2.33 2.52 -28.02
N PHE A 711 1.67 3.31 -27.19
CA PHE A 711 0.53 2.86 -26.40
C PHE A 711 -0.62 2.45 -27.32
N GLN A 712 -1.33 1.41 -26.91
CA GLN A 712 -2.65 1.16 -27.43
C GLN A 712 -3.58 2.32 -27.09
N LYS A 713 -4.50 2.60 -27.99
CA LYS A 713 -5.53 3.61 -27.79
C LYS A 713 -6.57 3.11 -26.80
N PHE A 714 -6.91 3.93 -25.82
CA PHE A 714 -7.97 3.69 -24.83
C PHE A 714 -8.74 4.97 -24.53
N ILE A 715 -9.98 4.83 -24.07
CA ILE A 715 -10.79 5.93 -23.53
C ILE A 715 -10.39 6.13 -22.07
N ILE A 716 -10.25 7.38 -21.61
CA ILE A 716 -10.07 7.68 -20.18
C ILE A 716 -11.31 8.41 -19.67
N VAL A 717 -11.86 7.94 -18.56
CA VAL A 717 -13.00 8.56 -17.86
C VAL A 717 -12.49 9.07 -16.52
N TYR A 718 -12.50 10.39 -16.33
CA TYR A 718 -12.08 11.02 -15.09
C TYR A 718 -13.28 11.14 -14.15
N VAL A 719 -13.22 10.46 -13.01
CA VAL A 719 -14.38 10.25 -12.13
C VAL A 719 -14.39 11.28 -11.00
N ASP A 720 -15.57 11.85 -10.69
CA ASP A 720 -15.76 12.83 -9.60
C ASP A 720 -15.93 12.11 -8.27
N GLY A 721 -15.03 12.39 -7.33
CA GLY A 721 -15.14 11.98 -5.91
C GLY A 721 -15.31 13.17 -4.96
N ARG A 722 -15.50 14.38 -5.47
CA ARG A 722 -15.64 15.61 -4.69
C ARG A 722 -17.04 15.73 -4.09
N CYS A 723 -17.14 16.24 -2.86
CA CYS A 723 -18.44 16.54 -2.23
C CYS A 723 -19.15 17.69 -2.96
N ARG A 724 -20.48 17.58 -3.15
CA ARG A 724 -21.32 18.56 -3.85
C ARG A 724 -22.58 18.92 -3.03
N PRO A 725 -22.88 20.23 -2.84
CA PRO A 725 -21.96 21.36 -3.06
C PRO A 725 -20.75 21.23 -2.11
N GLN A 726 -19.54 21.58 -2.58
CA GLN A 726 -18.39 21.61 -1.69
C GLN A 726 -18.49 22.82 -0.77
N VAL A 727 -18.64 22.57 0.52
CA VAL A 727 -18.66 23.60 1.56
C VAL A 727 -17.70 23.16 2.65
N ASP A 728 -16.75 24.03 2.99
CA ASP A 728 -15.87 23.77 4.13
C ASP A 728 -16.59 24.13 5.43
N GLY A 729 -16.52 23.25 6.43
CA GLY A 729 -17.12 23.43 7.74
C GLY A 729 -18.48 22.74 7.91
N VAL A 730 -19.02 22.88 9.12
CA VAL A 730 -20.21 22.14 9.57
C VAL A 730 -21.28 23.09 10.16
N PRO A 731 -22.59 22.80 9.99
CA PRO A 731 -23.15 21.58 9.39
C PRO A 731 -23.04 21.56 7.86
N VAL A 732 -22.94 20.35 7.32
CA VAL A 732 -23.04 20.09 5.88
C VAL A 732 -24.50 19.91 5.46
N ASP A 733 -24.81 20.13 4.17
CA ASP A 733 -26.17 19.95 3.64
C ASP A 733 -26.58 18.47 3.68
N PRO A 734 -27.55 18.08 4.54
CA PRO A 734 -27.99 16.69 4.67
C PRO A 734 -28.79 16.20 3.45
N THR A 735 -29.24 17.11 2.57
CA THR A 735 -29.94 16.77 1.32
C THR A 735 -29.01 16.62 0.12
N GLY A 736 -27.76 17.05 0.27
CA GLY A 736 -26.68 16.89 -0.69
C GLY A 736 -25.85 15.63 -0.44
N ASP A 737 -24.56 15.72 -0.76
CA ASP A 737 -23.60 14.65 -0.47
C ASP A 737 -23.37 14.45 1.04
N GLY A 738 -23.68 15.45 1.86
CA GLY A 738 -23.55 15.37 3.31
C GLY A 738 -22.10 15.20 3.78
N CYS A 739 -21.14 15.78 3.06
CA CYS A 739 -19.71 15.81 3.35
C CYS A 739 -19.08 17.14 2.89
N GLU A 740 -17.84 17.42 3.30
CA GLU A 740 -17.21 18.74 3.09
C GLU A 740 -16.30 18.76 1.84
N GLY A 741 -15.34 17.83 1.73
CA GLY A 741 -14.32 17.84 0.68
C GLY A 741 -14.32 16.61 -0.22
N GLY A 742 -14.33 15.41 0.37
CA GLY A 742 -14.20 14.15 -0.36
C GLY A 742 -15.21 13.10 0.07
N THR A 743 -15.73 12.38 -0.92
CA THR A 743 -16.67 11.26 -0.73
C THR A 743 -15.98 9.91 -0.58
N PHE A 744 -14.66 9.86 -0.81
CA PHE A 744 -13.84 8.65 -0.85
C PHE A 744 -14.39 7.53 -1.77
N TYR A 745 -15.25 7.90 -2.72
CA TYR A 745 -15.87 7.00 -3.69
C TYR A 745 -16.62 5.81 -3.05
N THR A 746 -17.13 5.99 -1.82
CA THR A 746 -17.91 4.97 -1.12
C THR A 746 -19.40 5.27 -1.19
N ASN A 747 -20.20 4.25 -0.86
CA ASN A 747 -21.61 4.46 -0.55
C ASN A 747 -21.75 4.94 0.89
N ALA A 748 -22.10 6.21 1.08
CA ALA A 748 -22.15 6.81 2.42
C ALA A 748 -23.15 6.06 3.33
N PRO A 749 -22.72 5.54 4.51
CA PRO A 749 -23.57 4.82 5.48
C PRO A 749 -24.86 5.54 5.86
N LEU A 750 -24.85 6.87 5.92
CA LEU A 750 -26.00 7.68 6.32
C LEU A 750 -27.08 7.78 5.23
N GLY A 751 -26.86 7.19 4.04
CA GLY A 751 -27.82 7.23 2.95
C GLY A 751 -27.95 8.61 2.28
N THR A 752 -26.92 9.46 2.37
CA THR A 752 -26.87 10.75 1.67
C THR A 752 -26.80 10.57 0.14
N LYS A 753 -26.78 11.66 -0.64
CA LYS A 753 -26.63 11.56 -2.10
C LYS A 753 -25.26 11.03 -2.54
N ALA A 754 -24.25 11.02 -1.65
CA ALA A 754 -22.92 10.46 -1.92
C ALA A 754 -22.93 8.91 -1.89
N GLN A 755 -23.69 8.31 -2.81
CA GLN A 755 -23.67 6.87 -3.07
C GLN A 755 -22.70 6.57 -4.20
N MET A 756 -21.40 6.79 -3.95
CA MET A 756 -20.41 7.00 -5.01
C MET A 756 -19.88 5.72 -5.64
N GLU A 757 -19.88 4.58 -4.94
CA GLU A 757 -19.62 3.29 -5.58
C GLU A 757 -20.74 2.95 -6.56
N THR A 758 -21.99 3.19 -6.16
CA THR A 758 -23.17 3.01 -7.03
C THR A 758 -23.09 3.94 -8.24
N ALA A 759 -22.85 5.23 -8.01
CA ALA A 759 -22.70 6.21 -9.09
C ALA A 759 -21.53 5.86 -10.03
N PHE A 760 -20.41 5.35 -9.50
CA PHE A 760 -19.28 4.89 -10.32
C PHE A 760 -19.71 3.76 -11.26
N LEU A 761 -20.41 2.74 -10.74
CA LEU A 761 -20.86 1.61 -11.57
C LEU A 761 -21.87 2.05 -12.63
N GLU A 762 -22.81 2.93 -12.28
CA GLU A 762 -23.75 3.53 -13.23
C GLU A 762 -23.05 4.38 -14.30
N LEU A 763 -21.99 5.11 -13.93
CA LEU A 763 -21.14 5.81 -14.88
C LEU A 763 -20.51 4.82 -15.86
N THR A 764 -20.05 3.66 -15.40
CA THR A 764 -19.46 2.66 -16.33
C THR A 764 -20.46 2.20 -17.39
N GLU A 765 -21.71 1.95 -16.99
CA GLU A 765 -22.79 1.55 -17.88
C GLU A 765 -23.21 2.68 -18.83
N TYR A 766 -23.23 3.92 -18.34
CA TYR A 766 -23.46 5.10 -19.16
C TYR A 766 -22.38 5.23 -20.25
N ILE A 767 -21.11 5.03 -19.90
CA ILE A 767 -19.99 5.12 -20.84
C ILE A 767 -20.10 4.03 -21.92
N ASP A 768 -20.37 2.78 -21.55
CA ASP A 768 -20.51 1.68 -22.50
C ASP A 768 -21.67 1.88 -23.50
N ARG A 769 -22.77 2.48 -23.05
CA ARG A 769 -23.93 2.77 -23.90
C ARG A 769 -23.69 3.95 -24.85
N THR A 770 -22.85 4.90 -24.43
CA THR A 770 -22.70 6.19 -25.12
C THR A 770 -21.48 6.22 -26.05
N TYR A 771 -20.42 5.50 -25.71
CA TYR A 771 -19.14 5.52 -26.42
C TYR A 771 -18.77 4.13 -26.98
N ARG A 772 -17.84 4.09 -27.93
CA ARG A 772 -17.41 2.83 -28.56
C ARG A 772 -16.39 2.10 -27.69
N THR A 773 -16.88 1.46 -26.63
CA THR A 773 -16.07 0.65 -25.71
C THR A 773 -15.95 -0.79 -26.21
N LYS A 774 -14.82 -1.46 -25.94
CA LYS A 774 -14.67 -2.91 -26.16
C LYS A 774 -15.67 -3.64 -25.26
N GLN A 775 -16.28 -4.69 -25.78
CA GLN A 775 -17.20 -5.55 -25.02
C GLN A 775 -16.42 -6.70 -24.39
N PRO A 776 -16.90 -7.27 -23.27
CA PRO A 776 -16.22 -8.39 -22.65
C PRO A 776 -15.97 -9.53 -23.63
N SER A 777 -14.74 -10.06 -23.65
CA SER A 777 -14.35 -11.10 -24.60
C SER A 777 -13.16 -11.92 -24.09
N ALA A 778 -13.04 -13.15 -24.58
CA ALA A 778 -11.85 -13.96 -24.39
C ALA A 778 -10.68 -13.43 -25.23
N ALA A 779 -9.48 -13.49 -24.67
CA ALA A 779 -8.23 -13.37 -25.43
C ALA A 779 -7.20 -14.37 -24.90
N GLU A 780 -6.31 -14.82 -25.79
CA GLU A 780 -5.17 -15.65 -25.39
C GLU A 780 -4.13 -14.77 -24.72
N VAL A 781 -3.63 -15.23 -23.57
CA VAL A 781 -2.51 -14.60 -22.86
C VAL A 781 -1.52 -15.66 -22.45
N THR A 782 -0.27 -15.25 -22.30
CA THR A 782 0.72 -15.99 -21.53
C THR A 782 0.88 -15.21 -20.23
N PRO A 783 0.38 -15.71 -19.09
CA PRO A 783 0.52 -15.05 -17.78
C PRO A 783 1.97 -14.98 -17.29
#